data_AF-A0A0J8YFV9-F1
#
_entry.id   AF-A0A0J8YFV9-F1
#
_cell.length_a   1.000
_cell.length_b   1.000
_cell.length_c   1.000
_cell.angle_alpha   90.00
_cell.angle_beta   90.00
_cell.angle_gamma   90.00
#
_symmetry.space_group_name_H-M   'P 1'
#
loop_
_entity.id
_entity.type
_entity.pdbx_description
1 polymer ?
#
loop_
_entity_poly.entity_id
_entity_poly.type
_entity_poly.pdbx_seq_one_letter_code
_entity_poly.pdbx_strand_id
1 'polypeptide(L)'
;MRNLTVLTAGILPRRWPALLCSLPLLLLADAKATSYDELILRARDGTTAELMSYFVDESQRHPLSSSQIADWLQVASWQQDNDTVLLVWQRYGIQAALPARAFAAVASAERNLHHWPKAIAYWQQALKRAPNEIDYLSALSMTEADAGQFTAASETAEQINHLGKTADYRLTLAYLRLRERKNAEALLLLTQAEQRDPDDQRIQRQLSELYAINRLSRPALQAAHTLSLPTQRLREIQLDSAAELVRNALIQTDDLRTRFDTADRALALYRQLSTAWQGVADAQLSLQRLRYDRLGALVAREDYSQVIEEYHRLREARAPLPDYVKPWIATALLARKQPRQALTILSSIPVPIMQQDDDRFSTEFYALLESGQYHLAGEALAARAAHTPWKTQVWGLPLQQPNDSWLNLQSLKIDYLVDTQDLIGAQQLSQRLATSAPGNQGLAIQYARILSARGADRQAERILKRAESLMPDDISLETEQAYVAGNLQEWQQMDLLTDDLVARSASSPVIQELEAFRSIHHSWELQVGVNHSLHSNSPVTGSRDVATSSRLYTPPIATNFRLFSGYQFEQSHFEEGKKHASTPSIGVEWRERDYQAEMEVNHQQVSGGTHTGFQLAGWHDVDDHWRITGHVARFSTQAPLRARANHVTADDAGLGLEWRQNERREYHFSLNPTHFSDGNHRIEYQLSGKERLWTAPRVVIDFTPALSGSQNSRQNVAYYSPKNDLSVIPALTLTHQISRHYARVWRQQLSLGSGIYQQHGQATGSTTQISYGHEIEWNRRLTTGLTLRWGRQPWDGQYENTLSAQLDMTLRF
;
A
#
# COMPACT_ATOMS: atom_id res chain seq x y z
N MET A 1 21.86 -22.80 67.40
CA MET A 1 20.93 -23.81 67.96
C MET A 1 20.77 -24.87 66.88
N ARG A 2 21.59 -25.94 66.95
CA ARG A 2 21.24 -27.30 67.46
C ARG A 2 20.13 -27.94 66.61
N ASN A 3 20.27 -29.06 65.90
CA ASN A 3 21.18 -30.24 65.94
C ASN A 3 21.18 -30.89 64.52
N LEU A 4 22.32 -31.29 63.91
CA LEU A 4 23.09 -32.57 64.07
C LEU A 4 22.26 -33.80 63.67
N THR A 5 22.69 -34.75 62.79
CA THR A 5 23.98 -35.49 62.71
C THR A 5 24.00 -36.31 61.37
N VAL A 6 25.04 -36.30 60.51
CA VAL A 6 26.34 -37.06 60.50
C VAL A 6 26.19 -38.48 59.86
N LEU A 7 26.90 -38.91 58.79
CA LEU A 7 28.35 -39.26 58.62
C LEU A 7 28.76 -39.23 57.11
N THR A 8 29.77 -38.44 56.68
CA THR A 8 31.21 -38.76 56.37
C THR A 8 31.45 -39.69 55.17
N ALA A 9 32.08 -39.27 54.06
CA ALA A 9 33.52 -39.04 53.77
C ALA A 9 33.93 -40.06 52.67
N GLY A 10 34.81 -39.82 51.69
CA GLY A 10 35.74 -38.74 51.40
C GLY A 10 37.01 -39.34 50.76
N ILE A 11 37.32 -38.89 49.53
CA ILE A 11 38.70 -38.62 49.03
C ILE A 11 39.50 -39.80 48.39
N LEU A 12 40.08 -39.46 47.21
CA LEU A 12 41.15 -40.06 46.38
C LEU A 12 42.46 -40.43 47.17
N PRO A 13 43.63 -40.89 46.64
CA PRO A 13 44.14 -41.06 45.25
C PRO A 13 45.04 -42.30 44.94
N ARG A 14 45.33 -42.47 43.64
CA ARG A 14 46.56 -42.92 42.93
C ARG A 14 47.80 -43.44 43.74
N ARG A 15 48.24 -44.69 43.47
CA ARG A 15 49.58 -45.13 42.91
C ARG A 15 49.98 -46.59 43.33
N TRP A 16 50.58 -47.29 42.36
CA TRP A 16 51.28 -48.60 42.28
C TRP A 16 52.24 -48.98 43.46
N PRO A 17 52.65 -50.27 43.69
CA PRO A 17 53.37 -51.13 42.71
C PRO A 17 53.29 -52.69 42.79
N ALA A 18 53.75 -53.31 41.68
CA ALA A 18 54.59 -54.53 41.50
C ALA A 18 54.20 -55.94 42.02
N LEU A 19 54.02 -56.83 41.02
CA LEU A 19 54.62 -58.18 40.83
C LEU A 19 54.34 -59.34 41.81
N LEU A 20 53.72 -60.42 41.30
CA LEU A 20 54.30 -61.77 41.25
C LEU A 20 53.44 -62.78 40.45
N CYS A 21 54.06 -63.31 39.38
CA CYS A 21 54.04 -64.67 38.84
C CYS A 21 52.78 -65.58 38.87
N SER A 22 52.37 -65.97 37.66
CA SER A 22 52.50 -67.35 37.09
C SER A 22 51.23 -68.02 36.53
N LEU A 23 51.35 -68.32 35.23
CA LEU A 23 50.83 -69.44 34.42
C LEU A 23 49.34 -69.51 34.03
N PRO A 24 49.08 -70.01 32.80
CA PRO A 24 47.86 -69.77 32.04
C PRO A 24 46.84 -70.90 32.22
N LEU A 25 45.56 -70.56 32.04
CA LEU A 25 44.59 -71.52 31.53
C LEU A 25 43.80 -70.86 30.41
N LEU A 26 44.12 -71.31 29.20
CA LEU A 26 43.21 -71.35 28.07
C LEU A 26 41.91 -72.01 28.54
N LEU A 27 40.90 -71.21 28.85
CA LEU A 27 39.52 -71.62 28.69
C LEU A 27 39.14 -71.27 27.26
N LEU A 28 39.34 -72.24 26.38
CA LEU A 28 38.51 -72.42 25.19
C LEU A 28 37.06 -72.46 25.67
N ALA A 29 36.40 -71.30 25.67
CA ALA A 29 34.96 -71.28 25.60
C ALA A 29 34.61 -71.67 24.16
N ASP A 30 34.17 -72.92 24.01
CA ASP A 30 33.48 -73.40 22.82
C ASP A 30 32.50 -72.31 22.34
N ALA A 31 32.79 -71.74 21.17
CA ALA A 31 31.80 -71.01 20.41
C ALA A 31 30.72 -72.03 20.02
N LYS A 32 29.66 -72.11 20.82
CA LYS A 32 28.39 -72.68 20.34
C LYS A 32 28.10 -71.96 19.02
N ALA A 33 28.06 -72.72 17.93
CA ALA A 33 27.64 -72.19 16.64
C ALA A 33 26.27 -71.53 16.84
N THR A 34 26.21 -70.21 16.72
CA THR A 34 24.95 -69.44 16.71
C THR A 34 24.09 -70.03 15.61
N SER A 35 22.95 -70.62 15.96
CA SER A 35 22.10 -71.28 14.96
C SER A 35 21.59 -70.24 13.96
N TYR A 36 21.43 -70.64 12.70
CA TYR A 36 20.89 -69.79 11.63
C TYR A 36 19.59 -69.06 12.04
N ASP A 37 18.73 -69.73 12.81
CA ASP A 37 17.47 -69.15 13.30
C ASP A 37 17.66 -67.99 14.29
N GLU A 38 18.70 -68.03 15.13
CA GLU A 38 19.03 -66.91 16.03
C GLU A 38 19.51 -65.67 15.26
N LEU A 39 20.22 -65.87 14.15
CA LEU A 39 20.63 -64.77 13.28
C LEU A 39 19.43 -64.13 12.57
N ILE A 40 18.43 -64.93 12.17
CA ILE A 40 17.18 -64.44 11.58
C ILE A 40 16.36 -63.64 12.61
N LEU A 41 16.25 -64.10 13.85
CA LEU A 41 15.55 -63.38 14.91
C LEU A 41 16.23 -62.03 15.21
N ARG A 42 17.56 -62.00 15.34
CA ARG A 42 18.32 -60.75 15.53
C ARG A 42 18.20 -59.79 14.34
N ALA A 43 18.11 -60.32 13.12
CA ALA A 43 17.90 -59.51 11.93
C ALA A 43 16.49 -58.87 11.89
N ARG A 44 15.47 -59.58 12.41
CA ARG A 44 14.12 -59.01 12.58
C ARG A 44 14.09 -57.90 13.64
N ASP A 45 14.95 -57.99 14.64
CA ASP A 45 15.14 -56.95 15.66
C ASP A 45 16.05 -55.79 15.19
N GLY A 46 16.50 -55.79 13.93
CA GLY A 46 17.26 -54.70 13.29
C GLY A 46 18.79 -54.91 13.24
N THR A 47 19.31 -55.99 13.81
CA THR A 47 20.74 -56.36 13.76
C THR A 47 21.02 -57.31 12.61
N THR A 48 21.25 -56.76 11.42
CA THR A 48 21.34 -57.54 10.16
C THR A 48 22.76 -57.89 9.72
N ALA A 49 23.79 -57.19 10.22
CA ALA A 49 25.17 -57.31 9.73
C ALA A 49 25.75 -58.73 9.85
N GLU A 50 25.54 -59.40 11.00
CA GLU A 50 26.00 -60.76 11.24
C GLU A 50 25.35 -61.75 10.27
N LEU A 51 24.04 -61.63 10.04
CA LEU A 51 23.29 -62.48 9.11
C LEU A 51 23.72 -62.24 7.64
N MET A 52 23.99 -60.98 7.26
CA MET A 52 24.51 -60.67 5.92
C MET A 52 25.88 -61.29 5.70
N SER A 53 26.78 -61.25 6.69
CA SER A 53 28.08 -61.92 6.61
C SER A 53 27.94 -63.45 6.55
N TYR A 54 26.99 -64.02 7.29
CA TYR A 54 26.67 -65.45 7.23
C TYR A 54 26.26 -65.88 5.82
N PHE A 55 25.39 -65.13 5.14
CA PHE A 55 24.97 -65.51 3.78
C PHE A 55 26.13 -65.49 2.77
N VAL A 56 27.04 -64.52 2.88
CA VAL A 56 28.23 -64.46 2.01
C VAL A 56 29.13 -65.68 2.25
N ASP A 57 29.43 -65.99 3.51
CA ASP A 57 30.28 -67.12 3.90
C ASP A 57 29.65 -68.48 3.53
N GLU A 58 28.37 -68.66 3.84
CA GLU A 58 27.64 -69.89 3.58
C GLU A 58 27.53 -70.15 2.07
N SER A 59 27.31 -69.12 1.26
CA SER A 59 27.22 -69.22 -0.20
C SER A 59 28.50 -69.67 -0.90
N GLN A 60 29.65 -69.56 -0.21
CA GLN A 60 30.96 -70.02 -0.70
C GLN A 60 31.24 -71.47 -0.30
N ARG A 61 30.64 -71.95 0.80
CA ARG A 61 30.90 -73.28 1.38
C ARG A 61 29.87 -74.31 0.95
N HIS A 62 28.60 -73.90 0.83
CA HIS A 62 27.47 -74.79 0.53
C HIS A 62 26.47 -74.15 -0.45
N PRO A 63 25.75 -74.96 -1.26
CA PRO A 63 24.62 -74.46 -2.04
C PRO A 63 23.51 -73.95 -1.11
N LEU A 64 23.14 -72.68 -1.25
CA LEU A 64 22.05 -72.10 -0.45
C LEU A 64 20.70 -72.72 -0.82
N SER A 65 19.87 -72.97 0.19
CA SER A 65 18.47 -73.37 -0.02
C SER A 65 17.62 -72.19 -0.54
N SER A 66 16.48 -72.50 -1.16
CA SER A 66 15.54 -71.47 -1.63
C SER A 66 15.02 -70.56 -0.51
N SER A 67 14.95 -71.05 0.74
CA SER A 67 14.63 -70.21 1.89
C SER A 67 15.76 -69.26 2.22
N GLN A 68 17.00 -69.75 2.33
CA GLN A 68 18.17 -68.92 2.63
C GLN A 68 18.39 -67.82 1.59
N ILE A 69 18.19 -68.12 0.30
CA ILE A 69 18.24 -67.12 -0.77
C ILE A 69 17.14 -66.06 -0.60
N ALA A 70 15.92 -66.47 -0.27
CA ALA A 70 14.81 -65.55 -0.05
C ALA A 70 15.00 -64.68 1.19
N ASP A 71 15.55 -65.24 2.28
CA ASP A 71 15.88 -64.51 3.49
C ASP A 71 17.01 -63.50 3.22
N TRP A 72 18.03 -63.85 2.43
CA TRP A 72 19.07 -62.92 2.01
C TRP A 72 18.50 -61.73 1.21
N LEU A 73 17.66 -62.01 0.21
CA LEU A 73 16.99 -60.97 -0.58
C LEU A 73 16.11 -60.07 0.29
N GLN A 74 15.34 -60.66 1.21
CA GLN A 74 14.43 -59.93 2.08
C GLN A 74 15.17 -59.03 3.08
N VAL A 75 16.22 -59.54 3.74
CA VAL A 75 17.00 -58.75 4.70
C VAL A 75 17.82 -57.66 4.02
N ALA A 76 18.34 -57.90 2.81
CA ALA A 76 18.98 -56.86 2.01
C ALA A 76 17.96 -55.76 1.63
N SER A 77 16.74 -56.15 1.27
CA SER A 77 15.66 -55.22 0.96
C SER A 77 15.23 -54.37 2.17
N TRP A 78 15.23 -54.92 3.39
CA TRP A 78 14.96 -54.15 4.62
C TRP A 78 15.98 -53.02 4.86
N GLN A 79 17.23 -53.25 4.47
CA GLN A 79 18.30 -52.25 4.55
C GLN A 79 18.32 -51.29 3.35
N GLN A 80 17.38 -51.44 2.41
CA GLN A 80 17.35 -50.72 1.14
C GLN A 80 18.62 -50.92 0.29
N ASP A 81 19.34 -52.02 0.50
CA ASP A 81 20.54 -52.38 -0.27
C ASP A 81 20.12 -53.03 -1.60
N ASN A 82 19.64 -52.17 -2.51
CA ASN A 82 19.08 -52.59 -3.80
C ASN A 82 20.13 -53.32 -4.66
N ASP A 83 21.40 -52.93 -4.56
CA ASP A 83 22.50 -53.54 -5.33
C ASP A 83 22.74 -54.98 -4.90
N THR A 84 22.80 -55.24 -3.59
CA THR A 84 22.93 -56.62 -3.08
C THR A 84 21.71 -57.46 -3.45
N VAL A 85 20.48 -56.91 -3.37
CA VAL A 85 19.26 -57.62 -3.80
C VAL A 85 19.37 -58.06 -5.26
N LEU A 86 19.77 -57.16 -6.17
CA LEU A 86 19.87 -57.48 -7.59
C LEU A 86 21.03 -58.43 -7.91
N LEU A 87 22.17 -58.33 -7.23
CA LEU A 87 23.30 -59.24 -7.38
C LEU A 87 22.93 -60.68 -6.96
N VAL A 88 22.28 -60.82 -5.80
CA VAL A 88 21.80 -62.12 -5.31
C VAL A 88 20.74 -62.69 -6.26
N TRP A 89 19.82 -61.84 -6.75
CA TRP A 89 18.80 -62.23 -7.71
C TRP A 89 19.40 -62.68 -9.05
N GLN A 90 20.41 -62.00 -9.57
CA GLN A 90 21.07 -62.39 -10.81
C GLN A 90 21.80 -63.74 -10.67
N ARG A 91 22.36 -64.03 -9.48
CA ARG A 91 23.09 -65.27 -9.21
C ARG A 91 22.17 -66.47 -8.94
N TYR A 92 21.04 -66.27 -8.27
CA TYR A 92 20.20 -67.37 -7.76
C TYR A 92 18.73 -67.34 -8.24
N GLY A 93 18.27 -66.27 -8.88
CA GLY A 93 16.86 -66.02 -9.25
C GLY A 93 16.26 -66.97 -10.30
N ILE A 94 17.09 -67.78 -10.97
CA ILE A 94 16.66 -68.79 -11.95
C ILE A 94 16.26 -70.12 -11.27
N GLN A 95 16.56 -70.31 -9.98
CA GLN A 95 16.20 -71.54 -9.26
C GLN A 95 14.67 -71.69 -9.10
N ALA A 96 14.16 -72.89 -9.38
CA ALA A 96 12.75 -73.14 -9.71
C ALA A 96 11.70 -73.01 -8.57
N ALA A 97 12.08 -72.66 -7.34
CA ALA A 97 11.15 -72.65 -6.21
C ALA A 97 11.38 -71.51 -5.18
N LEU A 98 11.61 -70.28 -5.64
CA LEU A 98 11.68 -69.13 -4.72
C LEU A 98 10.27 -68.69 -4.24
N PRO A 99 10.10 -68.37 -2.93
CA PRO A 99 8.84 -67.92 -2.34
C PRO A 99 8.48 -66.48 -2.73
N ALA A 100 7.22 -66.07 -2.51
CA ALA A 100 6.71 -64.75 -2.89
C ALA A 100 7.56 -63.56 -2.38
N ARG A 101 8.06 -63.66 -1.13
CA ARG A 101 8.91 -62.62 -0.50
C ARG A 101 10.22 -62.34 -1.24
N ALA A 102 10.78 -63.32 -1.96
CA ALA A 102 11.97 -63.13 -2.78
C ALA A 102 11.66 -62.22 -3.99
N PHE A 103 10.53 -62.46 -4.65
CA PHE A 103 10.05 -61.62 -5.75
C PHE A 103 9.67 -60.22 -5.27
N ALA A 104 9.05 -60.09 -4.09
CA ALA A 104 8.71 -58.79 -3.49
C ALA A 104 9.94 -57.94 -3.17
N ALA A 105 11.01 -58.54 -2.64
CA ALA A 105 12.28 -57.86 -2.38
C ALA A 105 12.90 -57.30 -3.67
N VAL A 106 12.92 -58.11 -4.74
CA VAL A 106 13.46 -57.71 -6.05
C VAL A 106 12.57 -56.67 -6.72
N ALA A 107 11.25 -56.83 -6.64
CA ALA A 107 10.30 -55.84 -7.15
C ALA A 107 10.48 -54.48 -6.47
N SER A 108 10.72 -54.47 -5.15
CA SER A 108 11.02 -53.26 -4.38
C SER A 108 12.35 -52.63 -4.82
N ALA A 109 13.40 -53.43 -5.02
CA ALA A 109 14.70 -52.93 -5.50
C ALA A 109 14.62 -52.34 -6.91
N GLU A 110 13.95 -53.02 -7.85
CA GLU A 110 13.72 -52.53 -9.20
C GLU A 110 12.86 -51.25 -9.21
N ARG A 111 11.86 -51.16 -8.31
CA ARG A 111 11.05 -49.95 -8.12
C ARG A 111 11.92 -48.78 -7.64
N ASN A 112 12.75 -49.00 -6.62
CA ASN A 112 13.65 -47.97 -6.07
C ASN A 112 14.65 -47.45 -7.12
N LEU A 113 15.04 -48.31 -8.06
CA LEU A 113 15.89 -47.96 -9.21
C LEU A 113 15.12 -47.44 -10.43
N HIS A 114 13.80 -47.21 -10.29
CA HIS A 114 12.91 -46.70 -11.34
C HIS A 114 12.78 -47.61 -12.57
N HIS A 115 13.08 -48.91 -12.46
CA HIS A 115 12.90 -49.91 -13.52
C HIS A 115 11.47 -50.45 -13.53
N TRP A 116 10.49 -49.58 -13.82
CA TRP A 116 9.07 -49.85 -13.62
C TRP A 116 8.55 -51.15 -14.26
N PRO A 117 8.84 -51.48 -15.53
CA PRO A 117 8.30 -52.70 -16.14
C PRO A 117 8.78 -53.98 -15.44
N LYS A 118 10.03 -53.99 -14.96
CA LYS A 118 10.58 -55.12 -14.21
C LYS A 118 9.97 -55.21 -12.82
N ALA A 119 9.86 -54.08 -12.13
CA ALA A 119 9.24 -54.01 -10.82
C ALA A 119 7.80 -54.54 -10.84
N ILE A 120 6.99 -54.08 -11.80
CA ILE A 120 5.60 -54.54 -12.01
C ILE A 120 5.57 -56.04 -12.28
N ALA A 121 6.42 -56.54 -13.20
CA ALA A 121 6.47 -57.97 -13.52
C ALA A 121 6.84 -58.83 -12.29
N TYR A 122 7.78 -58.38 -11.46
CA TYR A 122 8.16 -59.09 -10.24
C TYR A 122 7.10 -58.99 -9.13
N TRP A 123 6.40 -57.86 -8.99
CA TRP A 123 5.23 -57.76 -8.11
C TRP A 123 4.11 -58.71 -8.52
N GLN A 124 3.81 -58.80 -9.82
CA GLN A 124 2.84 -59.77 -10.36
C GLN A 124 3.28 -61.23 -10.09
N GLN A 125 4.58 -61.54 -10.15
CA GLN A 125 5.11 -62.86 -9.81
C GLN A 125 5.02 -63.17 -8.31
N ALA A 126 5.16 -62.17 -7.44
CA ALA A 126 4.92 -62.30 -6.01
C ALA A 126 3.43 -62.59 -5.73
N LEU A 127 2.52 -61.85 -6.37
CA LEU A 127 1.08 -62.03 -6.23
C LEU A 127 0.57 -63.35 -6.82
N LYS A 128 1.17 -63.89 -7.90
CA LYS A 128 0.83 -65.25 -8.37
C LYS A 128 1.06 -66.33 -7.31
N ARG A 129 2.01 -66.11 -6.40
CA ARG A 129 2.35 -67.03 -5.30
C ARG A 129 1.60 -66.70 -4.01
N ALA A 130 1.22 -65.45 -3.81
CA ALA A 130 0.47 -64.97 -2.65
C ALA A 130 -0.64 -63.98 -3.11
N PRO A 131 -1.75 -64.49 -3.68
CA PRO A 131 -2.72 -63.66 -4.41
C PRO A 131 -3.55 -62.70 -3.54
N ASN A 132 -3.62 -62.96 -2.23
CA ASN A 132 -4.40 -62.15 -1.29
C ASN A 132 -3.51 -61.31 -0.36
N GLU A 133 -2.21 -61.19 -0.64
CA GLU A 133 -1.27 -60.44 0.19
C GLU A 133 -1.43 -58.93 -0.03
N ILE A 134 -1.95 -58.23 0.97
CA ILE A 134 -2.37 -56.82 0.86
C ILE A 134 -1.18 -55.89 0.61
N ASP A 135 -0.04 -56.17 1.25
CA ASP A 135 1.18 -55.39 1.08
C ASP A 135 1.69 -55.46 -0.37
N TYR A 136 1.56 -56.62 -1.02
CA TYR A 136 1.97 -56.80 -2.41
C TYR A 136 1.00 -56.16 -3.39
N LEU A 137 -0.31 -56.23 -3.14
CA LEU A 137 -1.32 -55.50 -3.93
C LEU A 137 -1.13 -53.99 -3.82
N SER A 138 -0.90 -53.49 -2.61
CA SER A 138 -0.64 -52.07 -2.35
C SER A 138 0.64 -51.62 -3.06
N ALA A 139 1.74 -52.37 -2.93
CA ALA A 139 3.00 -52.06 -3.57
C ALA A 139 2.94 -52.13 -5.10
N LEU A 140 2.21 -53.09 -5.68
CA LEU A 140 1.96 -53.16 -7.12
C LEU A 140 1.20 -51.92 -7.59
N SER A 141 0.07 -51.58 -6.96
CA SER A 141 -0.74 -50.41 -7.32
C SER A 141 0.07 -49.12 -7.22
N MET A 142 0.86 -48.94 -6.16
CA MET A 142 1.76 -47.79 -6.02
C MET A 142 2.84 -47.75 -7.12
N THR A 143 3.41 -48.90 -7.51
CA THR A 143 4.40 -48.99 -8.59
C THR A 143 3.79 -48.68 -9.96
N GLU A 144 2.57 -49.17 -10.22
CA GLU A 144 1.80 -48.86 -11.44
C GLU A 144 1.47 -47.37 -11.50
N ALA A 145 1.12 -46.75 -10.36
CA ALA A 145 0.90 -45.31 -10.26
C ALA A 145 2.19 -44.50 -10.52
N ASP A 146 3.32 -44.93 -9.95
CA ASP A 146 4.64 -44.32 -10.20
C ASP A 146 5.05 -44.42 -11.67
N ALA A 147 4.65 -45.51 -12.35
CA ALA A 147 4.87 -45.73 -13.78
C ALA A 147 3.89 -44.98 -14.70
N GLY A 148 2.93 -44.22 -14.15
CA GLY A 148 1.88 -43.53 -14.90
C GLY A 148 0.75 -44.43 -15.43
N GLN A 149 0.69 -45.69 -15.01
CA GLN A 149 -0.34 -46.67 -15.40
C GLN A 149 -1.57 -46.58 -14.48
N PHE A 150 -2.21 -45.41 -14.47
CA PHE A 150 -3.27 -45.10 -13.48
C PHE A 150 -4.48 -46.03 -13.53
N THR A 151 -4.88 -46.50 -14.72
CA THR A 151 -5.99 -47.46 -14.85
C THR A 151 -5.66 -48.80 -14.19
N ALA A 152 -4.48 -49.36 -14.49
CA ALA A 152 -4.01 -50.61 -13.88
C ALA A 152 -3.86 -50.45 -12.36
N ALA A 153 -3.26 -49.35 -11.91
CA ALA A 153 -3.13 -49.04 -10.49
C ALA A 153 -4.48 -48.99 -9.76
N SER A 154 -5.51 -48.42 -10.41
CA SER A 154 -6.87 -48.37 -9.86
C SER A 154 -7.50 -49.76 -9.79
N GLU A 155 -7.36 -50.58 -10.83
CA GLU A 155 -7.84 -51.97 -10.85
C GLU A 155 -7.17 -52.81 -9.76
N THR A 156 -5.86 -52.69 -9.58
CA THR A 156 -5.11 -53.34 -8.50
C THR A 156 -5.58 -52.87 -7.12
N ALA A 157 -5.83 -51.57 -6.93
CA ALA A 157 -6.36 -51.05 -5.67
C ALA A 157 -7.75 -51.62 -5.35
N GLU A 158 -8.66 -51.73 -6.33
CA GLU A 158 -9.99 -52.31 -6.12
C GLU A 158 -9.95 -53.77 -5.62
N GLN A 159 -8.91 -54.54 -5.98
CA GLN A 159 -8.74 -55.89 -5.43
C GLN A 159 -8.58 -55.87 -3.90
N ILE A 160 -7.91 -54.86 -3.34
CA ILE A 160 -7.77 -54.67 -1.88
C ILE A 160 -9.14 -54.40 -1.25
N ASN A 161 -9.98 -53.62 -1.92
CA ASN A 161 -11.34 -53.31 -1.49
C ASN A 161 -12.23 -54.57 -1.46
N HIS A 162 -12.14 -55.40 -2.50
CA HIS A 162 -12.86 -56.68 -2.59
C HIS A 162 -12.47 -57.68 -1.49
N LEU A 163 -11.25 -57.60 -0.97
CA LEU A 163 -10.79 -58.41 0.18
C LEU A 163 -11.27 -57.86 1.55
N GLY A 164 -12.10 -56.81 1.55
CA GLY A 164 -12.66 -56.21 2.77
C GLY A 164 -11.66 -55.37 3.57
N LYS A 165 -10.52 -55.00 2.97
CA LYS A 165 -9.45 -54.22 3.62
C LYS A 165 -9.57 -52.74 3.29
N THR A 166 -10.62 -52.11 3.80
CA THR A 166 -11.00 -50.73 3.45
C THR A 166 -9.94 -49.69 3.82
N ALA A 167 -9.21 -49.88 4.94
CA ALA A 167 -8.15 -48.95 5.34
C ALA A 167 -6.96 -48.97 4.36
N ASP A 168 -6.46 -50.18 4.03
CA ASP A 168 -5.36 -50.36 3.08
C ASP A 168 -5.74 -49.92 1.65
N TYR A 169 -6.99 -50.20 1.24
CA TYR A 169 -7.53 -49.68 -0.02
C TYR A 169 -7.48 -48.16 -0.08
N ARG A 170 -7.91 -47.47 0.98
CA ARG A 170 -7.93 -46.00 1.03
C ARG A 170 -6.53 -45.39 1.06
N LEU A 171 -5.60 -45.98 1.80
CA LEU A 171 -4.17 -45.58 1.79
C LEU A 171 -3.57 -45.71 0.38
N THR A 172 -3.85 -46.83 -0.30
CA THR A 172 -3.35 -47.10 -1.65
C THR A 172 -3.98 -46.17 -2.68
N LEU A 173 -5.30 -45.98 -2.61
CA LEU A 173 -6.03 -45.10 -3.53
C LEU A 173 -5.66 -43.62 -3.32
N ALA A 174 -5.41 -43.19 -2.08
CA ALA A 174 -4.93 -41.84 -1.80
C ALA A 174 -3.54 -41.60 -2.42
N TYR A 175 -2.63 -42.57 -2.34
CA TYR A 175 -1.33 -42.50 -3.02
C TYR A 175 -1.50 -42.39 -4.55
N LEU A 176 -2.37 -43.21 -5.14
CA LEU A 176 -2.71 -43.13 -6.57
C LEU A 176 -3.22 -41.74 -6.95
N ARG A 177 -4.21 -41.20 -6.21
CA ARG A 177 -4.77 -39.86 -6.46
C ARG A 177 -3.71 -38.76 -6.32
N LEU A 178 -2.76 -38.91 -5.41
CA LEU A 178 -1.62 -38.00 -5.30
C LEU A 178 -0.74 -38.04 -6.56
N ARG A 179 -0.47 -39.22 -7.13
CA ARG A 179 0.28 -39.36 -8.40
C ARG A 179 -0.48 -38.82 -9.61
N GLU A 180 -1.81 -38.89 -9.59
CA GLU A 180 -2.69 -38.23 -10.58
C GLU A 180 -2.79 -36.70 -10.40
N ARG A 181 -2.12 -36.12 -9.38
CA ARG A 181 -2.22 -34.69 -8.98
C ARG A 181 -3.62 -34.27 -8.50
N LYS A 182 -4.42 -35.21 -8.02
CA LYS A 182 -5.76 -34.99 -7.43
C LYS A 182 -5.67 -34.92 -5.91
N ASN A 183 -4.92 -33.92 -5.41
CA ASN A 183 -4.56 -33.80 -3.99
C ASN A 183 -5.79 -33.67 -3.07
N ALA A 184 -6.85 -33.01 -3.53
CA ALA A 184 -8.08 -32.84 -2.76
C ALA A 184 -8.88 -34.15 -2.62
N GLU A 185 -8.91 -34.98 -3.67
CA GLU A 185 -9.53 -36.31 -3.62
C GLU A 185 -8.74 -37.25 -2.69
N ALA A 186 -7.41 -37.22 -2.78
CA ALA A 186 -6.54 -37.98 -1.87
C ALA A 186 -6.80 -37.59 -0.41
N LEU A 187 -6.93 -36.28 -0.13
CA LEU A 187 -7.23 -35.78 1.20
C LEU A 187 -8.59 -36.29 1.69
N LEU A 188 -9.64 -36.14 0.88
CA LEU A 188 -10.98 -36.63 1.21
C LEU A 188 -10.99 -38.12 1.58
N LEU A 189 -10.29 -38.95 0.81
CA LEU A 189 -10.19 -40.39 1.06
C LEU A 189 -9.59 -40.71 2.42
N LEU A 190 -8.49 -40.02 2.79
CA LEU A 190 -7.84 -40.27 4.08
C LEU A 190 -8.58 -39.64 5.25
N THR A 191 -9.19 -38.46 5.12
CA THR A 191 -10.01 -37.89 6.20
C THR A 191 -11.22 -38.79 6.50
N GLN A 192 -11.81 -39.42 5.49
CA GLN A 192 -12.84 -40.44 5.70
C GLN A 192 -12.29 -41.75 6.30
N ALA A 193 -11.01 -42.06 6.11
CA ALA A 193 -10.35 -43.22 6.70
C ALA A 193 -10.10 -42.97 8.19
N GLU A 194 -9.57 -41.80 8.54
CA GLU A 194 -9.34 -41.35 9.92
C GLU A 194 -10.62 -41.35 10.76
N GLN A 195 -11.76 -40.93 10.20
CA GLN A 195 -13.05 -40.96 10.93
C GLN A 195 -13.45 -42.38 11.38
N ARG A 196 -12.98 -43.42 10.68
CA ARG A 196 -13.27 -44.82 11.02
C ARG A 196 -12.18 -45.43 11.91
N ASP A 197 -10.93 -45.04 11.69
CA ASP A 197 -9.77 -45.54 12.42
C ASP A 197 -8.82 -44.38 12.77
N PRO A 198 -9.11 -43.63 13.85
CA PRO A 198 -8.35 -42.42 14.19
C PRO A 198 -6.95 -42.71 14.72
N ASP A 199 -6.71 -43.92 15.24
CA ASP A 199 -5.45 -44.31 15.88
C ASP A 199 -4.45 -44.98 14.91
N ASP A 200 -4.85 -45.26 13.66
CA ASP A 200 -3.93 -45.81 12.65
C ASP A 200 -2.85 -44.79 12.26
N GLN A 201 -1.62 -45.05 12.74
CA GLN A 201 -0.46 -44.18 12.49
C GLN A 201 -0.11 -44.01 11.01
N ARG A 202 -0.47 -44.97 10.14
CA ARG A 202 -0.21 -44.88 8.69
C ARG A 202 -1.12 -43.82 8.06
N ILE A 203 -2.40 -43.83 8.45
CA ILE A 203 -3.40 -42.85 8.04
C ILE A 203 -2.98 -41.47 8.53
N GLN A 204 -2.66 -41.32 9.81
CA GLN A 204 -2.23 -40.06 10.41
C GLN A 204 -0.98 -39.47 9.72
N ARG A 205 0.01 -40.31 9.41
CA ARG A 205 1.23 -39.89 8.71
C ARG A 205 0.93 -39.35 7.32
N GLN A 206 0.18 -40.08 6.49
CA GLN A 206 -0.18 -39.61 5.15
C GLN A 206 -1.11 -38.39 5.18
N LEU A 207 -2.03 -38.30 6.15
CA LEU A 207 -2.86 -37.10 6.36
C LEU A 207 -2.02 -35.87 6.66
N SER A 208 -1.00 -35.98 7.51
CA SER A 208 -0.10 -34.84 7.80
C SER A 208 0.58 -34.29 6.54
N GLU A 209 0.97 -35.18 5.61
CA GLU A 209 1.55 -34.81 4.32
C GLU A 209 0.50 -34.18 3.40
N LEU A 210 -0.69 -34.77 3.30
CA LEU A 210 -1.77 -34.25 2.47
C LEU A 210 -2.30 -32.91 2.97
N TYR A 211 -2.36 -32.68 4.28
CA TYR A 211 -2.67 -31.37 4.84
C TYR A 211 -1.66 -30.33 4.38
N ALA A 212 -0.36 -30.63 4.47
CA ALA A 212 0.69 -29.73 3.99
C ALA A 212 0.57 -29.45 2.48
N ILE A 213 0.38 -30.50 1.66
CA ILE A 213 0.26 -30.39 0.19
C ILE A 213 -0.98 -29.57 -0.22
N ASN A 214 -2.08 -29.71 0.52
CA ASN A 214 -3.31 -28.95 0.29
C ASN A 214 -3.31 -27.57 0.98
N ARG A 215 -2.17 -27.11 1.52
CA ARG A 215 -2.01 -25.81 2.20
C ARG A 215 -2.89 -25.63 3.44
N LEU A 216 -3.23 -26.72 4.11
CA LEU A 216 -3.96 -26.75 5.38
C LEU A 216 -2.96 -26.81 6.53
N SER A 217 -2.25 -25.71 6.79
CA SER A 217 -1.07 -25.72 7.65
C SER A 217 -1.40 -25.89 9.13
N ARG A 218 -2.56 -25.39 9.59
CA ARG A 218 -3.05 -25.66 10.97
C ARG A 218 -3.33 -27.15 11.23
N PRO A 219 -4.16 -27.86 10.43
CA PRO A 219 -4.32 -29.31 10.56
C PRO A 219 -3.00 -30.07 10.45
N ALA A 220 -2.11 -29.67 9.52
CA ALA A 220 -0.79 -30.29 9.39
C ALA A 220 0.05 -30.18 10.67
N LEU A 221 0.05 -29.01 11.32
CA LEU A 221 0.77 -28.79 12.57
C LEU A 221 0.17 -29.58 13.75
N GLN A 222 -1.16 -29.71 13.82
CA GLN A 222 -1.82 -30.53 14.83
C GLN A 222 -1.44 -32.01 14.68
N ALA A 223 -1.50 -32.54 13.46
CA ALA A 223 -1.07 -33.91 13.18
C ALA A 223 0.43 -34.12 13.47
N ALA A 224 1.27 -33.11 13.23
CA ALA A 224 2.71 -33.20 13.52
C ALA A 224 3.05 -33.38 15.01
N HIS A 225 2.19 -32.94 15.94
CA HIS A 225 2.43 -33.08 17.39
C HIS A 225 2.20 -34.51 17.90
N THR A 226 1.38 -35.31 17.22
CA THR A 226 1.10 -36.70 17.60
C THR A 226 2.03 -37.69 16.88
N LEU A 227 2.80 -37.22 15.89
CA LEU A 227 3.68 -38.02 15.06
C LEU A 227 5.16 -37.77 15.40
N SER A 228 5.96 -38.83 15.42
CA SER A 228 7.43 -38.72 15.50
C SER A 228 8.01 -38.36 14.12
N LEU A 229 8.06 -37.07 13.80
CA LEU A 229 8.58 -36.54 12.54
C LEU A 229 10.06 -36.12 12.64
N PRO A 230 10.84 -36.18 11.54
CA PRO A 230 12.17 -35.59 11.49
C PRO A 230 12.13 -34.09 11.82
N THR A 231 13.12 -33.59 12.56
CA THR A 231 13.18 -32.19 13.03
C THR A 231 13.03 -31.18 11.89
N GLN A 232 13.66 -31.43 10.73
CA GLN A 232 13.52 -30.57 9.55
C GLN A 232 12.07 -30.46 9.09
N ARG A 233 11.35 -31.60 9.03
CA ARG A 233 9.96 -31.63 8.58
C ARG A 233 9.04 -30.90 9.56
N LEU A 234 9.27 -31.04 10.85
CA LEU A 234 8.54 -30.29 11.87
C LEU A 234 8.75 -28.77 11.71
N ARG A 235 9.98 -28.31 11.45
CA ARG A 235 10.28 -26.90 11.18
C ARG A 235 9.55 -26.37 9.94
N GLU A 236 9.49 -27.15 8.86
CA GLU A 236 8.74 -26.78 7.65
C GLU A 236 7.25 -26.57 7.94
N ILE A 237 6.61 -27.50 8.65
CA ILE A 237 5.19 -27.40 9.02
C ILE A 237 4.94 -26.20 9.92
N GLN A 238 5.83 -25.92 10.88
CA GLN A 238 5.75 -24.73 11.74
C GLN A 238 5.85 -23.42 10.93
N LEU A 239 6.77 -23.35 9.95
CA LEU A 239 6.89 -22.20 9.05
C LEU A 239 5.68 -22.04 8.14
N ASP A 240 5.14 -23.13 7.59
CA ASP A 240 3.95 -23.09 6.74
C ASP A 240 2.73 -22.57 7.52
N SER A 241 2.58 -22.97 8.79
CA SER A 241 1.52 -22.48 9.68
C SER A 241 1.66 -21.00 9.98
N ALA A 242 2.88 -20.52 10.24
CA ALA A 242 3.14 -19.09 10.42
C ALA A 242 2.86 -18.30 9.13
N ALA A 243 3.28 -18.82 7.97
CA ALA A 243 3.05 -18.18 6.68
C ALA A 243 1.55 -18.16 6.28
N GLU A 244 0.76 -19.13 6.76
CA GLU A 244 -0.71 -19.11 6.61
C GLU A 244 -1.33 -17.91 7.34
N LEU A 245 -0.87 -17.61 8.56
CA LEU A 245 -1.30 -16.41 9.28
C LEU A 245 -0.94 -15.14 8.51
N VAL A 246 0.25 -15.08 7.89
CA VAL A 246 0.65 -13.94 7.06
C VAL A 246 -0.28 -13.76 5.86
N ARG A 247 -0.55 -14.84 5.12
CA ARG A 247 -1.48 -14.79 3.98
C ARG A 247 -2.88 -14.35 4.41
N ASN A 248 -3.39 -14.89 5.51
CA ASN A 248 -4.70 -14.53 6.04
C ASN A 248 -4.74 -13.05 6.45
N ALA A 249 -3.69 -12.54 7.09
CA ALA A 249 -3.61 -11.12 7.47
C ALA A 249 -3.54 -10.20 6.24
N LEU A 250 -2.92 -10.63 5.14
CA LEU A 250 -2.84 -9.85 3.90
C LEU A 250 -4.16 -9.84 3.11
N ILE A 251 -4.99 -10.89 3.24
CA ILE A 251 -6.29 -11.01 2.55
C ILE A 251 -7.44 -10.35 3.35
N GLN A 252 -7.30 -10.22 4.68
CA GLN A 252 -8.30 -9.57 5.53
C GLN A 252 -8.33 -8.05 5.29
N THR A 253 -9.27 -7.59 4.47
CA THR A 253 -9.44 -6.17 4.10
C THR A 253 -10.47 -5.43 4.94
N ASP A 254 -11.49 -6.13 5.43
CA ASP A 254 -12.72 -5.47 5.91
C ASP A 254 -12.65 -5.03 7.38
N ASP A 255 -11.76 -5.63 8.18
CA ASP A 255 -11.52 -5.25 9.58
C ASP A 255 -10.02 -5.18 9.88
N LEU A 256 -9.50 -3.95 9.99
CA LEU A 256 -8.10 -3.71 10.32
C LEU A 256 -7.70 -4.31 11.66
N ARG A 257 -8.59 -4.35 12.64
CA ARG A 257 -8.27 -4.94 13.95
C ARG A 257 -7.98 -6.42 13.80
N THR A 258 -8.85 -7.15 13.11
CA THR A 258 -8.64 -8.58 12.83
C THR A 258 -7.39 -8.81 11.98
N ARG A 259 -7.11 -7.95 10.98
CA ARG A 259 -5.86 -7.98 10.19
C ARG A 259 -4.62 -7.82 11.08
N PHE A 260 -4.60 -6.80 11.95
CA PHE A 260 -3.48 -6.55 12.86
C PHE A 260 -3.32 -7.64 13.90
N ASP A 261 -4.40 -8.13 14.51
CA ASP A 261 -4.36 -9.25 15.45
C ASP A 261 -3.82 -10.54 14.79
N THR A 262 -4.15 -10.76 13.52
CA THR A 262 -3.62 -11.91 12.75
C THR A 262 -2.14 -11.73 12.41
N ALA A 263 -1.73 -10.53 12.00
CA ALA A 263 -0.33 -10.20 11.76
C ALA A 263 0.51 -10.32 13.04
N ASP A 264 0.03 -9.82 14.17
CA ASP A 264 0.71 -9.83 15.46
C ASP A 264 0.89 -11.27 15.98
N ARG A 265 -0.10 -12.15 15.77
CA ARG A 265 0.05 -13.60 16.03
C ARG A 265 1.16 -14.22 15.18
N ALA A 266 1.25 -13.88 13.89
CA ALA A 266 2.32 -14.37 13.02
C ALA A 266 3.70 -13.86 13.49
N LEU A 267 3.80 -12.57 13.82
CA LEU A 267 5.04 -11.95 14.34
C LEU A 267 5.50 -12.57 15.66
N ALA A 268 4.56 -12.86 16.57
CA ALA A 268 4.86 -13.53 17.83
C ALA A 268 5.39 -14.95 17.60
N LEU A 269 4.77 -15.71 16.70
CA LEU A 269 5.21 -17.06 16.34
C LEU A 269 6.60 -17.03 15.71
N TYR A 270 6.87 -16.12 14.77
CA TYR A 270 8.22 -15.97 14.19
C TYR A 270 9.27 -15.59 15.23
N ARG A 271 8.94 -14.77 16.23
CA ARG A 271 9.85 -14.44 17.33
C ARG A 271 10.18 -15.68 18.17
N GLN A 272 9.18 -16.51 18.47
CA GLN A 272 9.36 -17.76 19.21
C GLN A 272 10.25 -18.75 18.45
N LEU A 273 9.94 -19.01 17.18
CA LEU A 273 10.71 -19.91 16.32
C LEU A 273 12.14 -19.41 16.10
N SER A 274 12.32 -18.11 15.88
CA SER A 274 13.65 -17.51 15.73
C SER A 274 14.51 -17.72 16.98
N THR A 275 13.92 -17.59 18.17
CA THR A 275 14.63 -17.81 19.45
C THR A 275 14.97 -19.28 19.64
N ALA A 276 14.03 -20.17 19.35
CA ALA A 276 14.21 -21.62 19.53
C ALA A 276 15.28 -22.22 18.60
N TRP A 277 15.47 -21.65 17.42
CA TRP A 277 16.40 -22.15 16.41
C TRP A 277 17.74 -21.39 16.38
N GLN A 278 17.88 -20.35 17.20
CA GLN A 278 19.10 -19.56 17.23
C GLN A 278 20.30 -20.42 17.68
N GLY A 279 21.38 -20.40 16.89
CA GLY A 279 22.58 -21.20 17.19
C GLY A 279 22.47 -22.69 16.83
N VAL A 280 21.34 -23.14 16.28
CA VAL A 280 21.16 -24.52 15.81
C VAL A 280 21.68 -24.63 14.37
N ALA A 281 22.76 -25.37 14.16
CA ALA A 281 23.51 -25.39 12.90
C ALA A 281 22.68 -25.83 11.68
N ASP A 282 21.78 -26.79 11.84
CA ASP A 282 20.94 -27.31 10.75
C ASP A 282 19.66 -26.47 10.52
N ALA A 283 19.44 -25.40 11.30
CA ALA A 283 18.25 -24.54 11.21
C ALA A 283 18.44 -23.31 10.30
N GLN A 284 19.65 -23.10 9.76
CA GLN A 284 20.01 -21.84 9.11
C GLN A 284 19.09 -21.47 7.92
N LEU A 285 18.71 -22.45 7.10
CA LEU A 285 17.78 -22.25 5.99
C LEU A 285 16.36 -21.92 6.48
N SER A 286 15.89 -22.59 7.55
CA SER A 286 14.61 -22.31 8.18
C SER A 286 14.56 -20.90 8.77
N LEU A 287 15.65 -20.45 9.42
CA LEU A 287 15.80 -19.09 9.92
C LEU A 287 15.80 -18.05 8.79
N GLN A 288 16.42 -18.36 7.65
CA GLN A 288 16.40 -17.46 6.50
C GLN A 288 15.00 -17.30 5.91
N ARG A 289 14.28 -18.42 5.69
CA ARG A 289 12.88 -18.39 5.25
C ARG A 289 11.98 -17.62 6.23
N LEU A 290 12.17 -17.85 7.53
CA LEU A 290 11.45 -17.13 8.58
C LEU A 290 11.59 -15.61 8.45
N ARG A 291 12.82 -15.12 8.23
CA ARG A 291 13.09 -13.68 8.05
C ARG A 291 12.35 -13.10 6.84
N TYR A 292 12.24 -13.87 5.76
CA TYR A 292 11.50 -13.48 4.57
C TYR A 292 9.99 -13.42 4.81
N ASP A 293 9.40 -14.49 5.34
CA ASP A 293 7.96 -14.57 5.55
C ASP A 293 7.48 -13.53 6.59
N ARG A 294 8.33 -13.19 7.57
CA ARG A 294 8.07 -12.13 8.56
C ARG A 294 7.83 -10.75 7.91
N LEU A 295 8.44 -10.46 6.75
CA LEU A 295 8.23 -9.18 6.07
C LEU A 295 6.77 -8.98 5.66
N GLY A 296 6.09 -10.05 5.20
CA GLY A 296 4.67 -9.98 4.87
C GLY A 296 3.80 -9.69 6.10
N ALA A 297 4.14 -10.25 7.26
CA ALA A 297 3.45 -9.95 8.52
C ALA A 297 3.63 -8.48 8.93
N LEU A 298 4.83 -7.92 8.75
CA LEU A 298 5.10 -6.51 9.03
C LEU A 298 4.33 -5.59 8.08
N VAL A 299 4.23 -5.94 6.79
CA VAL A 299 3.39 -5.20 5.83
C VAL A 299 1.91 -5.28 6.21
N ALA A 300 1.42 -6.46 6.59
CA ALA A 300 0.05 -6.62 7.07
C ALA A 300 -0.20 -5.77 8.34
N ARG A 301 0.82 -5.59 9.20
CA ARG A 301 0.77 -4.75 10.39
C ARG A 301 1.02 -3.26 10.14
N GLU A 302 1.35 -2.88 8.90
CA GLU A 302 1.73 -1.53 8.47
C GLU A 302 3.02 -1.00 9.12
N ASP A 303 3.88 -1.91 9.60
CA ASP A 303 5.22 -1.56 10.07
C ASP A 303 6.23 -1.53 8.91
N TYR A 304 5.98 -0.58 8.00
CA TYR A 304 6.80 -0.39 6.80
C TYR A 304 8.25 0.00 7.12
N SER A 305 8.49 0.61 8.28
CA SER A 305 9.85 1.01 8.68
C SER A 305 10.70 -0.22 9.02
N GLN A 306 10.16 -1.17 9.77
CA GLN A 306 10.86 -2.43 10.05
C GLN A 306 11.09 -3.27 8.78
N VAL A 307 10.17 -3.24 7.80
CA VAL A 307 10.35 -3.93 6.51
C VAL A 307 11.57 -3.38 5.76
N ILE A 308 11.68 -2.05 5.68
CA ILE A 308 12.79 -1.38 4.98
C ILE A 308 14.12 -1.63 5.71
N GLU A 309 14.13 -1.58 7.04
CA GLU A 309 15.32 -1.89 7.83
C GLU A 309 15.80 -3.33 7.62
N GLU A 310 14.89 -4.30 7.63
CA GLU A 310 15.20 -5.71 7.37
C GLU A 310 15.69 -5.91 5.92
N TYR A 311 15.08 -5.22 4.94
CA TYR A 311 15.55 -5.22 3.55
C TYR A 311 17.00 -4.71 3.43
N HIS A 312 17.33 -3.60 4.09
CA HIS A 312 18.70 -3.09 4.09
C HIS A 312 19.69 -4.09 4.70
N ARG A 313 19.34 -4.72 5.84
CA ARG A 313 20.17 -5.77 6.46
C ARG A 313 20.36 -6.99 5.54
N LEU A 314 19.31 -7.43 4.85
CA LEU A 314 19.41 -8.53 3.88
C LEU A 314 20.30 -8.17 2.69
N ARG A 315 20.22 -6.92 2.21
CA ARG A 315 21.05 -6.41 1.11
C ARG A 315 22.52 -6.30 1.50
N GLU A 316 22.83 -5.79 2.70
CA GLU A 316 24.19 -5.70 3.24
C GLU A 316 24.82 -7.09 3.40
N ALA A 317 24.04 -8.06 3.88
CA ALA A 317 24.45 -9.45 3.98
C ALA A 317 24.55 -10.17 2.62
N ARG A 318 24.21 -9.50 1.50
CA ARG A 318 24.14 -10.06 0.14
C ARG A 318 23.26 -11.31 0.07
N ALA A 319 22.21 -11.37 0.89
CA ALA A 319 21.27 -12.48 0.89
C ALA A 319 20.39 -12.41 -0.38
N PRO A 320 20.18 -13.54 -1.10
CA PRO A 320 19.29 -13.55 -2.25
C PRO A 320 17.84 -13.32 -1.80
N LEU A 321 17.14 -12.39 -2.45
CA LEU A 321 15.74 -12.07 -2.14
C LEU A 321 14.81 -12.92 -3.02
N PRO A 322 13.96 -13.78 -2.44
CA PRO A 322 12.94 -14.51 -3.19
C PRO A 322 11.94 -13.56 -3.85
N ASP A 323 11.43 -13.95 -5.03
CA ASP A 323 10.54 -13.07 -5.81
C ASP A 323 9.24 -12.72 -5.09
N TYR A 324 8.68 -13.63 -4.27
CA TYR A 324 7.43 -13.37 -3.53
C TYR A 324 7.58 -12.30 -2.42
N VAL A 325 8.81 -12.01 -1.98
CA VAL A 325 9.09 -11.04 -0.91
C VAL A 325 9.20 -9.62 -1.45
N LYS A 326 9.65 -9.50 -2.71
CA LYS A 326 9.96 -8.22 -3.35
C LYS A 326 8.73 -7.28 -3.43
N PRO A 327 7.50 -7.74 -3.74
CA PRO A 327 6.31 -6.90 -3.65
C PRO A 327 6.09 -6.29 -2.27
N TRP A 328 6.25 -7.05 -1.18
CA TRP A 328 6.09 -6.53 0.18
C TRP A 328 7.08 -5.40 0.50
N ILE A 329 8.34 -5.55 0.06
CA ILE A 329 9.35 -4.50 0.22
C ILE A 329 8.98 -3.27 -0.62
N ALA A 330 8.51 -3.48 -1.85
CA ALA A 330 8.08 -2.39 -2.71
C ALA A 330 6.88 -1.63 -2.13
N THR A 331 5.89 -2.33 -1.57
CA THR A 331 4.77 -1.72 -0.83
C THR A 331 5.26 -0.85 0.31
N ALA A 332 6.20 -1.34 1.13
CA ALA A 332 6.76 -0.57 2.23
C ALA A 332 7.55 0.67 1.75
N LEU A 333 8.33 0.53 0.69
CA LEU A 333 9.05 1.66 0.08
C LEU A 333 8.08 2.72 -0.46
N LEU A 334 7.00 2.31 -1.12
CA LEU A 334 5.97 3.20 -1.63
C LEU A 334 5.27 3.94 -0.48
N ALA A 335 4.85 3.21 0.57
CA ALA A 335 4.27 3.79 1.78
C ALA A 335 5.20 4.81 2.47
N ARG A 336 6.52 4.66 2.31
CA ARG A 336 7.55 5.59 2.82
C ARG A 336 8.06 6.56 1.76
N LYS A 337 7.29 6.79 0.71
CA LYS A 337 7.51 7.84 -0.30
C LYS A 337 8.77 7.64 -1.15
N GLN A 338 9.16 6.37 -1.40
CA GLN A 338 10.34 5.96 -2.18
C GLN A 338 9.98 5.19 -3.48
N PRO A 339 9.17 5.77 -4.39
CA PRO A 339 8.61 5.05 -5.54
C PRO A 339 9.67 4.53 -6.53
N ARG A 340 10.77 5.26 -6.73
CA ARG A 340 11.85 4.81 -7.64
C ARG A 340 12.57 3.55 -7.15
N GLN A 341 12.74 3.41 -5.82
CA GLN A 341 13.33 2.20 -5.25
C GLN A 341 12.35 1.03 -5.34
N ALA A 342 11.05 1.27 -5.11
CA ALA A 342 10.00 0.28 -5.30
C ALA A 342 10.01 -0.27 -6.74
N LEU A 343 10.07 0.61 -7.75
CA LEU A 343 10.19 0.21 -9.17
C LEU A 343 11.44 -0.65 -9.44
N THR A 344 12.59 -0.26 -8.90
CA THR A 344 13.85 -1.01 -9.06
C THR A 344 13.73 -2.44 -8.54
N ILE A 345 13.03 -2.63 -7.42
CA ILE A 345 12.80 -3.96 -6.84
C ILE A 345 11.80 -4.77 -7.68
N LEU A 346 10.68 -4.16 -8.08
CA LEU A 346 9.63 -4.81 -8.87
C LEU A 346 10.12 -5.23 -10.26
N SER A 347 10.93 -4.38 -10.92
CA SER A 347 11.51 -4.67 -12.24
C SER A 347 12.49 -5.85 -12.22
N SER A 348 12.98 -6.25 -11.05
CA SER A 348 13.86 -7.42 -10.90
C SER A 348 13.13 -8.76 -10.91
N ILE A 349 11.79 -8.76 -10.92
CA ILE A 349 10.98 -9.99 -10.97
C ILE A 349 10.61 -10.29 -12.43
N PRO A 350 11.08 -11.41 -13.02
CA PRO A 350 10.94 -11.70 -14.44
C PRO A 350 9.54 -12.22 -14.83
N VAL A 351 8.50 -11.45 -14.52
CA VAL A 351 7.10 -11.78 -14.87
C VAL A 351 6.53 -10.67 -15.75
N PRO A 352 6.03 -10.99 -16.95
CA PRO A 352 5.40 -10.01 -17.84
C PRO A 352 4.17 -9.36 -17.17
N ILE A 353 3.93 -8.07 -17.45
CA ILE A 353 2.81 -7.27 -16.90
C ILE A 353 1.45 -7.99 -17.02
N MET A 354 1.20 -8.67 -18.13
CA MET A 354 -0.05 -9.40 -18.40
C MET A 354 -0.23 -10.69 -17.57
N GLN A 355 0.81 -11.16 -16.90
CA GLN A 355 0.79 -12.34 -16.03
C GLN A 355 0.99 -12.00 -14.54
N GLN A 356 1.20 -10.72 -14.21
CA GLN A 356 1.30 -10.28 -12.82
C GLN A 356 -0.04 -10.47 -12.10
N ASP A 357 0.01 -10.74 -10.80
CA ASP A 357 -1.13 -10.57 -9.92
C ASP A 357 -1.51 -9.08 -9.78
N ASP A 358 -2.75 -8.82 -9.36
CA ASP A 358 -3.30 -7.46 -9.33
C ASP A 358 -2.63 -6.56 -8.29
N ASP A 359 -2.24 -7.11 -7.13
CA ASP A 359 -1.59 -6.34 -6.06
C ASP A 359 -0.21 -5.85 -6.50
N ARG A 360 0.57 -6.73 -7.12
CA ARG A 360 1.85 -6.37 -7.72
C ARG A 360 1.67 -5.34 -8.81
N PHE A 361 0.75 -5.56 -9.74
CA PHE A 361 0.52 -4.62 -10.85
C PHE A 361 0.12 -3.24 -10.32
N SER A 362 -0.78 -3.18 -9.33
CA SER A 362 -1.21 -1.94 -8.68
C SER A 362 -0.04 -1.23 -8.00
N THR A 363 0.80 -1.97 -7.28
CA THR A 363 1.99 -1.40 -6.61
C THR A 363 3.00 -0.84 -7.62
N GLU A 364 3.26 -1.55 -8.72
CA GLU A 364 4.13 -1.08 -9.80
C GLU A 364 3.55 0.17 -10.48
N PHE A 365 2.25 0.15 -10.76
CA PHE A 365 1.52 1.24 -11.36
C PHE A 365 1.55 2.52 -10.50
N TYR A 366 1.23 2.44 -9.20
CA TYR A 366 1.34 3.59 -8.31
C TYR A 366 2.79 4.08 -8.18
N ALA A 367 3.77 3.18 -8.17
CA ALA A 367 5.17 3.60 -8.17
C ALA A 367 5.58 4.34 -9.47
N LEU A 368 5.01 4.00 -10.63
CA LEU A 368 5.18 4.78 -11.87
C LEU A 368 4.54 6.17 -11.75
N LEU A 369 3.30 6.26 -11.24
CA LEU A 369 2.59 7.52 -11.03
C LEU A 369 3.33 8.44 -10.06
N GLU A 370 3.66 7.95 -8.87
CA GLU A 370 4.31 8.72 -7.81
C GLU A 370 5.76 9.11 -8.14
N SER A 371 6.42 8.37 -9.05
CA SER A 371 7.72 8.76 -9.60
C SER A 371 7.64 9.75 -10.77
N GLY A 372 6.43 10.10 -11.21
CA GLY A 372 6.14 11.03 -12.31
C GLY A 372 6.33 10.44 -13.70
N GLN A 373 6.36 9.11 -13.83
CA GLN A 373 6.53 8.37 -15.09
C GLN A 373 5.17 8.07 -15.74
N TYR A 374 4.37 9.11 -15.96
CA TYR A 374 2.98 9.01 -16.44
C TYR A 374 2.84 8.26 -17.78
N HIS A 375 3.77 8.47 -18.71
CA HIS A 375 3.75 7.77 -20.00
C HIS A 375 3.84 6.24 -19.82
N LEU A 376 4.80 5.78 -19.01
CA LEU A 376 4.98 4.34 -18.74
C LEU A 376 3.79 3.77 -17.96
N ALA A 377 3.20 4.54 -17.05
CA ALA A 377 1.98 4.12 -16.35
C ALA A 377 0.81 3.92 -17.34
N GLY A 378 0.65 4.82 -18.31
CA GLY A 378 -0.35 4.71 -19.36
C GLY A 378 -0.14 3.50 -20.28
N GLU A 379 1.12 3.22 -20.66
CA GLU A 379 1.47 2.03 -21.45
C GLU A 379 1.19 0.73 -20.68
N ALA A 380 1.58 0.66 -19.41
CA ALA A 380 1.34 -0.50 -18.55
C ALA A 380 -0.18 -0.75 -18.38
N LEU A 381 -0.95 0.31 -18.16
CA LEU A 381 -2.41 0.25 -18.05
C LEU A 381 -3.05 -0.25 -19.35
N ALA A 382 -2.62 0.26 -20.51
CA ALA A 382 -3.13 -0.16 -21.81
C ALA A 382 -2.79 -1.63 -22.11
N ALA A 383 -1.55 -2.06 -21.82
CA ALA A 383 -1.11 -3.44 -22.03
C ALA A 383 -1.91 -4.43 -21.17
N ARG A 384 -2.15 -4.10 -19.89
CA ARG A 384 -2.98 -4.91 -18.97
C ARG A 384 -4.44 -4.93 -19.41
N ALA A 385 -4.99 -3.79 -19.85
CA ALA A 385 -6.38 -3.68 -20.29
C ALA A 385 -6.71 -4.57 -21.48
N ALA A 386 -5.78 -4.72 -22.44
CA ALA A 386 -5.97 -5.58 -23.60
C ALA A 386 -6.18 -7.07 -23.25
N HIS A 387 -5.77 -7.51 -22.06
CA HIS A 387 -5.81 -8.92 -21.62
C HIS A 387 -6.76 -9.15 -20.44
N THR A 388 -7.47 -8.11 -19.99
CA THR A 388 -8.33 -8.17 -18.81
C THR A 388 -9.77 -7.86 -19.25
N PRO A 389 -10.50 -8.83 -19.86
CA PRO A 389 -11.88 -8.63 -20.28
C PRO A 389 -12.80 -8.46 -19.07
N TRP A 390 -13.94 -7.78 -19.26
CA TRP A 390 -14.95 -7.56 -18.20
C TRP A 390 -15.56 -8.85 -17.65
N LYS A 391 -15.50 -9.94 -18.42
CA LYS A 391 -15.95 -11.29 -18.06
C LYS A 391 -14.81 -12.27 -18.28
N THR A 392 -14.65 -13.22 -17.36
CA THR A 392 -13.66 -14.29 -17.43
C THR A 392 -14.31 -15.67 -17.30
N GLN A 393 -13.70 -16.67 -17.91
CA GLN A 393 -14.16 -18.06 -17.82
C GLN A 393 -13.50 -18.73 -16.62
N VAL A 394 -14.30 -19.09 -15.62
CA VAL A 394 -13.83 -19.86 -14.46
C VAL A 394 -14.07 -21.35 -14.73
N TRP A 395 -13.06 -22.18 -14.49
CA TRP A 395 -13.16 -23.62 -14.69
C TRP A 395 -14.25 -24.23 -13.81
N GLY A 396 -15.06 -25.12 -14.38
CA GLY A 396 -16.18 -25.76 -13.68
C GLY A 396 -17.49 -24.96 -13.66
N LEU A 397 -17.49 -23.70 -14.10
CA LEU A 397 -18.72 -22.90 -14.22
C LEU A 397 -19.22 -22.83 -15.68
N PRO A 398 -20.52 -23.02 -15.93
CA PRO A 398 -21.07 -23.01 -17.29
C PRO A 398 -21.16 -21.60 -17.89
N LEU A 399 -21.18 -20.57 -17.05
CA LEU A 399 -21.28 -19.17 -17.46
C LEU A 399 -20.01 -18.41 -17.09
N GLN A 400 -19.61 -17.48 -17.96
CA GLN A 400 -18.55 -16.51 -17.66
C GLN A 400 -18.94 -15.64 -16.47
N GLN A 401 -17.99 -15.42 -15.57
CA GLN A 401 -18.15 -14.61 -14.37
C GLN A 401 -17.63 -13.19 -14.61
N PRO A 402 -18.19 -12.17 -13.92
CA PRO A 402 -17.55 -10.86 -13.82
C PRO A 402 -16.07 -11.01 -13.42
N ASN A 403 -15.22 -10.14 -13.98
CA ASN A 403 -13.79 -10.17 -13.72
C ASN A 403 -13.40 -9.05 -12.76
N ASP A 404 -13.02 -9.38 -11.53
CA ASP A 404 -12.62 -8.40 -10.51
C ASP A 404 -11.35 -7.64 -10.93
N SER A 405 -10.41 -8.31 -11.63
CA SER A 405 -9.22 -7.66 -12.18
C SER A 405 -9.57 -6.55 -13.20
N TRP A 406 -10.69 -6.71 -13.94
CA TRP A 406 -11.14 -5.65 -14.85
C TRP A 406 -11.64 -4.44 -14.06
N LEU A 407 -12.36 -4.66 -12.95
CA LEU A 407 -12.86 -3.58 -12.11
C LEU A 407 -11.71 -2.84 -11.41
N ASN A 408 -10.76 -3.57 -10.83
CA ASN A 408 -9.54 -3.03 -10.25
C ASN A 408 -8.80 -2.15 -11.28
N LEU A 409 -8.66 -2.63 -12.51
CA LEU A 409 -8.03 -1.87 -13.57
C LEU A 409 -8.79 -0.60 -13.97
N GLN A 410 -10.13 -0.60 -13.91
CA GLN A 410 -10.91 0.63 -14.11
C GLN A 410 -10.68 1.65 -12.98
N SER A 411 -10.54 1.18 -11.73
CA SER A 411 -10.17 2.03 -10.60
C SER A 411 -8.80 2.69 -10.84
N LEU A 412 -7.77 1.91 -11.19
CA LEU A 412 -6.44 2.43 -11.51
C LEU A 412 -6.46 3.41 -12.70
N LYS A 413 -7.36 3.20 -13.66
CA LYS A 413 -7.56 4.12 -14.78
C LYS A 413 -8.15 5.46 -14.30
N ILE A 414 -9.04 5.48 -13.32
CA ILE A 414 -9.55 6.72 -12.74
C ILE A 414 -8.40 7.47 -12.07
N ASP A 415 -7.57 6.77 -11.28
CA ASP A 415 -6.43 7.38 -10.60
C ASP A 415 -5.39 7.93 -11.60
N TYR A 416 -5.15 7.22 -12.72
CA TYR A 416 -4.35 7.71 -13.85
C TYR A 416 -4.89 9.04 -14.40
N LEU A 417 -6.20 9.13 -14.61
CA LEU A 417 -6.84 10.32 -15.16
C LEU A 417 -6.72 11.50 -14.19
N VAL A 418 -6.85 11.28 -12.88
CA VAL A 418 -6.61 12.30 -11.86
C VAL A 418 -5.17 12.83 -11.89
N ASP A 419 -4.19 11.92 -11.87
CA ASP A 419 -2.78 12.29 -11.84
C ASP A 419 -2.29 12.95 -13.14
N THR A 420 -2.96 12.66 -14.27
CA THR A 420 -2.71 13.31 -15.56
C THR A 420 -3.57 14.55 -15.83
N GLN A 421 -4.33 14.99 -14.83
CA GLN A 421 -5.20 16.18 -14.85
C GLN A 421 -6.44 16.07 -15.78
N ASP A 422 -6.81 14.87 -16.23
CA ASP A 422 -8.07 14.61 -16.96
C ASP A 422 -9.24 14.31 -16.00
N LEU A 423 -9.63 15.30 -15.21
CA LEU A 423 -10.74 15.17 -14.26
C LEU A 423 -12.12 15.02 -14.94
N ILE A 424 -12.25 15.42 -16.21
CA ILE A 424 -13.46 15.16 -16.99
C ILE A 424 -13.60 13.67 -17.26
N GLY A 425 -12.55 13.03 -17.78
CA GLY A 425 -12.51 11.59 -18.00
C GLY A 425 -12.70 10.82 -16.70
N ALA A 426 -12.02 11.25 -15.62
CA ALA A 426 -12.14 10.65 -14.30
C ALA A 426 -13.58 10.69 -13.78
N GLN A 427 -14.27 11.84 -13.88
CA GLN A 427 -15.67 11.96 -13.47
C GLN A 427 -16.58 11.08 -14.32
N GLN A 428 -16.44 11.10 -15.64
CA GLN A 428 -17.30 10.34 -16.54
C GLN A 428 -17.18 8.82 -16.29
N LEU A 429 -15.95 8.33 -16.07
CA LEU A 429 -15.70 6.92 -15.79
C LEU A 429 -16.20 6.52 -14.40
N SER A 430 -15.79 7.25 -13.35
CA SER A 430 -16.20 6.97 -11.96
C SER A 430 -17.72 7.04 -11.78
N GLN A 431 -18.37 8.06 -12.33
CA GLN A 431 -19.83 8.20 -12.29
C GLN A 431 -20.52 7.00 -12.96
N ARG A 432 -20.05 6.57 -14.13
CA ARG A 432 -20.63 5.43 -14.85
C ARG A 432 -20.51 4.14 -14.04
N LEU A 433 -19.34 3.87 -13.47
CA LEU A 433 -19.10 2.68 -12.67
C LEU A 433 -19.97 2.67 -11.41
N ALA A 434 -19.94 3.77 -10.64
CA ALA A 434 -20.73 3.91 -9.40
C ALA A 434 -22.24 3.82 -9.66
N THR A 435 -22.74 4.38 -10.76
CA THR A 435 -24.17 4.30 -11.10
C THR A 435 -24.57 2.92 -11.64
N SER A 436 -23.67 2.20 -12.32
CA SER A 436 -23.93 0.84 -12.78
C SER A 436 -23.86 -0.24 -11.69
N ALA A 437 -23.13 0.04 -10.61
CA ALA A 437 -22.90 -0.89 -9.51
C ALA A 437 -23.14 -0.20 -8.15
N PRO A 438 -24.38 0.24 -7.84
CA PRO A 438 -24.67 1.03 -6.64
C PRO A 438 -24.42 0.28 -5.32
N GLY A 439 -24.31 -1.05 -5.36
CA GLY A 439 -23.94 -1.89 -4.21
C GLY A 439 -22.43 -2.01 -3.96
N ASN A 440 -21.58 -1.43 -4.81
CA ASN A 440 -20.14 -1.40 -4.59
C ASN A 440 -19.76 -0.06 -3.93
N GLN A 441 -19.45 -0.11 -2.64
CA GLN A 441 -19.15 1.08 -1.84
C GLN A 441 -17.87 1.79 -2.31
N GLY A 442 -16.81 1.04 -2.66
CA GLY A 442 -15.54 1.59 -3.13
C GLY A 442 -15.69 2.48 -4.37
N LEU A 443 -16.55 2.10 -5.32
CA LEU A 443 -16.84 2.93 -6.50
C LEU A 443 -17.57 4.23 -6.14
N ALA A 444 -18.47 4.19 -5.16
CA ALA A 444 -19.16 5.38 -4.67
C ALA A 444 -18.19 6.34 -3.96
N ILE A 445 -17.30 5.79 -3.12
CA ILE A 445 -16.22 6.55 -2.45
C ILE A 445 -15.30 7.19 -3.49
N GLN A 446 -14.80 6.42 -4.47
CA GLN A 446 -13.92 6.96 -5.51
C GLN A 446 -14.63 8.06 -6.33
N TYR A 447 -15.91 7.89 -6.67
CA TYR A 447 -16.67 8.94 -7.36
C TYR A 447 -16.83 10.20 -6.50
N ALA A 448 -17.12 10.06 -5.20
CA ALA A 448 -17.19 11.19 -4.27
C ALA A 448 -15.86 11.95 -4.17
N ARG A 449 -14.73 11.22 -4.11
CA ARG A 449 -13.39 11.82 -4.14
C ARG A 449 -13.18 12.66 -5.41
N ILE A 450 -13.61 12.16 -6.59
CA ILE A 450 -13.54 12.94 -7.83
C ILE A 450 -14.43 14.18 -7.77
N LEU A 451 -15.64 14.08 -7.23
CA LEU A 451 -16.53 15.25 -7.06
C LEU A 451 -15.89 16.31 -6.17
N SER A 452 -15.32 15.91 -5.02
CA SER A 452 -14.59 16.81 -4.12
C SER A 452 -13.39 17.47 -4.80
N ALA A 453 -12.57 16.69 -5.53
CA ALA A 453 -11.43 17.22 -6.31
C ALA A 453 -11.84 18.24 -7.39
N ARG A 454 -13.10 18.23 -7.83
CA ARG A 454 -13.68 19.17 -8.79
C ARG A 454 -14.46 20.32 -8.13
N GLY A 455 -14.48 20.39 -6.80
CA GLY A 455 -15.13 21.44 -6.00
C GLY A 455 -16.61 21.20 -5.69
N ALA A 456 -17.11 19.96 -5.83
CA ALA A 456 -18.49 19.58 -5.56
C ALA A 456 -18.62 18.80 -4.24
N ASP A 457 -18.14 19.39 -3.14
CA ASP A 457 -18.05 18.74 -1.82
C ASP A 457 -19.43 18.36 -1.25
N ARG A 458 -20.49 19.17 -1.43
CA ARG A 458 -21.84 18.77 -0.98
C ARG A 458 -22.40 17.61 -1.80
N GLN A 459 -22.06 17.53 -3.08
CA GLN A 459 -22.43 16.36 -3.87
C GLN A 459 -21.67 15.10 -3.43
N ALA A 460 -20.38 15.25 -3.12
CA ALA A 460 -19.56 14.17 -2.57
C ALA A 460 -20.13 13.66 -1.24
N GLU A 461 -20.46 14.57 -0.31
CA GLU A 461 -21.13 14.28 0.97
C GLU A 461 -22.39 13.42 0.78
N ARG A 462 -23.30 13.81 -0.14
CA ARG A 462 -24.53 13.05 -0.43
C ARG A 462 -24.28 11.65 -1.01
N ILE A 463 -23.17 11.46 -1.72
CA ILE A 463 -22.77 10.15 -2.25
C ILE A 463 -22.25 9.29 -1.10
N LEU A 464 -21.33 9.84 -0.30
CA LEU A 464 -20.74 9.14 0.86
C LEU A 464 -21.80 8.77 1.89
N LYS A 465 -22.75 9.67 2.19
CA LYS A 465 -23.84 9.37 3.14
C LYS A 465 -24.74 8.22 2.71
N ARG A 466 -24.90 8.01 1.39
CA ARG A 466 -25.61 6.82 0.87
C ARG A 466 -24.74 5.57 0.94
N ALA A 467 -23.46 5.70 0.61
CA ALA A 467 -22.48 4.61 0.68
C ALA A 467 -22.30 4.08 2.11
N GLU A 468 -22.47 4.92 3.13
CA GLU A 468 -22.44 4.56 4.56
C GLU A 468 -23.45 3.45 4.93
N SER A 469 -24.54 3.30 4.20
CA SER A 469 -25.52 2.23 4.46
C SER A 469 -25.03 0.81 4.15
N LEU A 470 -23.89 0.67 3.45
CA LEU A 470 -23.31 -0.62 3.07
C LEU A 470 -22.35 -1.14 4.15
N MET A 471 -21.25 -0.42 4.39
CA MET A 471 -20.25 -0.73 5.43
C MET A 471 -19.89 0.57 6.15
N PRO A 472 -20.60 0.92 7.24
CA PRO A 472 -20.46 2.22 7.89
C PRO A 472 -19.10 2.43 8.58
N ASP A 473 -18.41 1.35 8.92
CA ASP A 473 -17.09 1.33 9.57
C ASP A 473 -15.92 1.18 8.58
N ASP A 474 -16.19 1.27 7.26
CA ASP A 474 -15.15 1.25 6.24
C ASP A 474 -14.22 2.46 6.38
N ILE A 475 -12.92 2.20 6.44
CA ILE A 475 -11.89 3.23 6.67
C ILE A 475 -11.77 4.17 5.49
N SER A 476 -11.96 3.68 4.26
CA SER A 476 -11.87 4.54 3.07
C SER A 476 -13.07 5.49 3.01
N LEU A 477 -14.25 5.02 3.40
CA LEU A 477 -15.46 5.83 3.54
C LEU A 477 -15.26 6.96 4.55
N GLU A 478 -14.91 6.62 5.79
CA GLU A 478 -14.76 7.61 6.86
C GLU A 478 -13.62 8.59 6.57
N THR A 479 -12.54 8.12 5.94
CA THR A 479 -11.45 9.00 5.49
C THR A 479 -11.95 10.06 4.51
N GLU A 480 -12.71 9.67 3.49
CA GLU A 480 -13.29 10.63 2.53
C GLU A 480 -14.37 11.51 3.17
N GLN A 481 -15.15 10.98 4.11
CA GLN A 481 -16.11 11.79 4.87
C GLN A 481 -15.40 12.86 5.71
N ALA A 482 -14.25 12.54 6.32
CA ALA A 482 -13.46 13.50 7.09
C ALA A 482 -12.86 14.60 6.20
N TYR A 483 -12.34 14.25 5.02
CA TYR A 483 -11.88 15.24 4.04
C TYR A 483 -13.01 16.17 3.58
N VAL A 484 -14.17 15.60 3.21
CA VAL A 484 -15.34 16.38 2.78
C VAL A 484 -15.86 17.26 3.91
N ALA A 485 -15.94 16.76 5.15
CA ALA A 485 -16.30 17.56 6.31
C ALA A 485 -15.35 18.75 6.51
N GLY A 486 -14.03 18.53 6.40
CA GLY A 486 -13.05 19.61 6.49
C GLY A 486 -13.15 20.63 5.35
N ASN A 487 -13.40 20.20 4.12
CA ASN A 487 -13.63 21.11 2.98
C ASN A 487 -14.89 21.95 3.16
N LEU A 488 -15.94 21.35 3.72
CA LEU A 488 -17.20 22.01 4.07
C LEU A 488 -17.14 22.79 5.38
N GLN A 489 -15.99 22.85 6.06
CA GLN A 489 -15.82 23.53 7.36
C GLN A 489 -16.66 22.95 8.51
N GLU A 490 -17.00 21.67 8.45
CA GLU A 490 -17.60 20.90 9.55
C GLU A 490 -16.51 20.36 10.48
N TRP A 491 -15.79 21.26 11.14
CA TRP A 491 -14.57 20.95 11.88
C TRP A 491 -14.78 19.90 12.98
N GLN A 492 -15.90 19.94 13.71
CA GLN A 492 -16.20 18.95 14.74
C GLN A 492 -16.37 17.55 14.16
N GLN A 493 -17.04 17.42 13.01
CA GLN A 493 -17.23 16.13 12.35
C GLN A 493 -15.91 15.60 11.79
N MET A 494 -15.11 16.47 11.17
CA MET A 494 -13.75 16.13 10.73
C MET A 494 -12.89 15.63 11.91
N ASP A 495 -12.92 16.33 13.05
CA ASP A 495 -12.15 15.94 14.23
C ASP A 495 -12.57 14.56 14.75
N LEU A 496 -13.87 14.31 14.92
CA LEU A 496 -14.41 13.04 15.42
C LEU A 496 -14.06 11.85 14.50
N LEU A 497 -14.26 12.01 13.19
CA LEU A 497 -13.92 10.96 12.21
C LEU A 497 -12.41 10.70 12.20
N THR A 498 -11.60 11.76 12.24
CA THR A 498 -10.14 11.61 12.23
C THR A 498 -9.63 10.95 13.52
N ASP A 499 -10.19 11.28 14.68
CA ASP A 499 -9.82 10.64 15.96
C ASP A 499 -10.09 9.13 15.96
N ASP A 500 -11.26 8.70 15.45
CA ASP A 500 -11.58 7.28 15.31
C ASP A 500 -10.61 6.56 14.37
N LEU A 501 -10.35 7.14 13.20
CA LEU A 501 -9.42 6.59 12.21
C LEU A 501 -7.99 6.48 12.75
N VAL A 502 -7.52 7.50 13.48
CA VAL A 502 -6.20 7.48 14.14
C VAL A 502 -6.14 6.39 15.21
N ALA A 503 -7.20 6.21 15.99
CA ALA A 503 -7.27 5.14 16.98
C ALA A 503 -7.22 3.74 16.36
N ARG A 504 -7.81 3.56 15.16
CA ARG A 504 -7.80 2.27 14.43
C ARG A 504 -6.53 2.04 13.60
N SER A 505 -5.92 3.08 13.03
CA SER A 505 -4.76 2.93 12.13
C SER A 505 -3.82 4.15 12.05
N ALA A 506 -3.21 4.54 13.18
CA ALA A 506 -2.22 5.62 13.22
C ALA A 506 -0.99 5.43 12.31
N SER A 507 -0.67 4.18 11.95
CA SER A 507 0.48 3.84 11.07
C SER A 507 0.19 4.03 9.58
N SER A 508 -1.08 4.08 9.18
CA SER A 508 -1.48 4.18 7.77
C SER A 508 -1.04 5.52 7.17
N PRO A 509 -0.36 5.52 6.01
CA PRO A 509 0.02 6.76 5.32
C PRO A 509 -1.18 7.64 4.96
N VAL A 510 -2.32 7.03 4.60
CA VAL A 510 -3.55 7.75 4.25
C VAL A 510 -4.11 8.50 5.46
N ILE A 511 -4.12 7.85 6.63
CA ILE A 511 -4.60 8.46 7.88
C ILE A 511 -3.61 9.52 8.38
N GLN A 512 -2.31 9.31 8.23
CA GLN A 512 -1.30 10.34 8.53
C GLN A 512 -1.45 11.58 7.65
N GLU A 513 -1.87 11.43 6.39
CA GLU A 513 -2.16 12.56 5.51
C GLU A 513 -3.44 13.29 5.90
N LEU A 514 -4.48 12.57 6.36
CA LEU A 514 -5.69 13.15 6.92
C LEU A 514 -5.39 13.91 8.21
N GLU A 515 -4.58 13.33 9.10
CA GLU A 515 -4.14 13.99 10.33
C GLU A 515 -3.31 15.24 10.03
N ALA A 516 -2.43 15.19 9.03
CA ALA A 516 -1.70 16.36 8.58
C ALA A 516 -2.66 17.44 8.06
N PHE A 517 -3.70 17.07 7.30
CA PHE A 517 -4.76 17.98 6.85
C PHE A 517 -5.53 18.61 8.01
N ARG A 518 -5.95 17.82 9.00
CA ARG A 518 -6.58 18.31 10.24
C ARG A 518 -5.67 19.26 11.01
N SER A 519 -4.39 18.92 11.15
CA SER A 519 -3.42 19.73 11.90
C SER A 519 -3.25 21.15 11.34
N ILE A 520 -3.46 21.35 10.04
CA ILE A 520 -3.41 22.67 9.38
C ILE A 520 -4.47 23.60 9.96
N HIS A 521 -5.69 23.10 10.20
CA HIS A 521 -6.76 23.87 10.81
C HIS A 521 -6.43 24.27 12.25
N HIS A 522 -5.80 23.36 13.01
CA HIS A 522 -5.42 23.57 14.41
C HIS A 522 -4.08 24.31 14.61
N SER A 523 -3.51 24.91 13.55
CA SER A 523 -2.21 25.60 13.59
C SER A 523 -2.35 27.11 13.78
N TRP A 524 -1.28 27.76 14.26
CA TRP A 524 -1.11 29.19 14.05
C TRP A 524 -0.93 29.46 12.56
N GLU A 525 -1.45 30.57 12.04
CA GLU A 525 -1.25 30.94 10.62
C GLU A 525 -0.71 32.37 10.51
N LEU A 526 0.48 32.50 9.93
CA LEU A 526 1.09 33.78 9.56
C LEU A 526 0.96 33.97 8.05
N GLN A 527 0.31 35.06 7.65
CA GLN A 527 0.24 35.53 6.27
C GLN A 527 1.06 36.80 6.14
N VAL A 528 1.90 36.89 5.12
CA VAL A 528 2.72 38.07 4.80
C VAL A 528 2.62 38.34 3.30
N GLY A 529 2.29 39.57 2.94
CA GLY A 529 2.29 40.05 1.56
C GLY A 529 3.18 41.27 1.42
N VAL A 530 3.98 41.34 0.37
CA VAL A 530 4.84 42.48 0.05
C VAL A 530 4.67 42.81 -1.44
N ASN A 531 4.19 44.01 -1.72
CA ASN A 531 4.14 44.58 -3.06
C ASN A 531 5.13 45.72 -3.17
N HIS A 532 6.05 45.65 -4.12
CA HIS A 532 7.05 46.67 -4.36
C HIS A 532 7.04 47.10 -5.83
N SER A 533 6.70 48.36 -6.08
CA SER A 533 6.79 49.02 -7.38
C SER A 533 8.26 49.38 -7.64
N LEU A 534 8.92 48.58 -8.48
CA LEU A 534 10.34 48.73 -8.84
C LEU A 534 10.56 49.90 -9.79
N HIS A 535 9.61 50.11 -10.72
CA HIS A 535 9.61 51.23 -11.64
C HIS A 535 8.17 51.67 -11.92
N SER A 536 7.91 52.96 -11.81
CA SER A 536 6.69 53.63 -12.26
C SER A 536 7.12 54.99 -12.81
N ASN A 537 6.66 55.34 -14.01
CA ASN A 537 6.88 56.65 -14.61
C ASN A 537 5.71 57.62 -14.33
N SER A 538 4.87 57.33 -13.33
CA SER A 538 3.73 58.15 -12.93
C SER A 538 3.95 58.89 -11.61
N PRO A 539 3.90 60.23 -11.61
CA PRO A 539 3.81 61.02 -10.38
C PRO A 539 2.39 61.04 -9.78
N VAL A 540 1.36 60.70 -10.56
CA VAL A 540 -0.07 60.89 -10.20
C VAL A 540 -0.60 59.70 -9.39
N THR A 541 -0.21 58.48 -9.75
CA THR A 541 -0.58 57.23 -9.05
C THR A 541 0.43 56.82 -7.97
N GLY A 542 1.64 57.40 -7.99
CA GLY A 542 2.72 57.12 -7.06
C GLY A 542 3.92 56.45 -7.73
N SER A 543 5.12 56.73 -7.22
CA SER A 543 6.36 56.09 -7.63
C SER A 543 7.08 55.44 -6.43
N ARG A 544 7.76 54.31 -6.68
CA ARG A 544 8.49 53.51 -5.66
C ARG A 544 7.58 53.10 -4.49
N ASP A 545 6.40 52.61 -4.83
CA ASP A 545 5.40 52.17 -3.86
C ASP A 545 5.84 50.88 -3.16
N VAL A 546 5.73 50.86 -1.84
CA VAL A 546 5.92 49.66 -1.02
C VAL A 546 4.67 49.49 -0.18
N ALA A 547 3.99 48.36 -0.35
CA ALA A 547 2.91 47.93 0.53
C ALA A 547 3.31 46.59 1.17
N THR A 548 3.20 46.50 2.49
CA THR A 548 3.45 45.29 3.26
C THR A 548 2.24 45.01 4.13
N SER A 549 1.72 43.80 4.10
CA SER A 549 0.68 43.32 4.99
C SER A 549 1.19 42.10 5.75
N SER A 550 0.80 41.99 7.01
CA SER A 550 1.04 40.81 7.82
C SER A 550 -0.18 40.54 8.68
N ARG A 551 -0.60 39.28 8.79
CA ARG A 551 -1.68 38.82 9.67
C ARG A 551 -1.26 37.54 10.37
N LEU A 552 -1.43 37.50 11.68
CA LEU A 552 -1.17 36.32 12.52
C LEU A 552 -2.47 35.88 13.17
N TYR A 553 -2.94 34.68 12.82
CA TYR A 553 -4.13 34.04 13.36
C TYR A 553 -3.76 33.00 14.41
N THR A 554 -4.53 32.95 15.50
CA THR A 554 -4.45 31.88 16.51
C THR A 554 -4.94 30.54 15.96
N PRO A 555 -4.68 29.41 16.62
CA PRO A 555 -5.50 28.22 16.47
C PRO A 555 -6.99 28.52 16.78
N PRO A 556 -7.92 27.67 16.30
CA PRO A 556 -9.34 27.82 16.60
C PRO A 556 -9.63 27.75 18.10
N ILE A 557 -10.53 28.62 18.56
CA ILE A 557 -11.09 28.70 19.91
C ILE A 557 -12.56 28.32 19.78
N ALA A 558 -13.03 27.39 20.62
CA ALA A 558 -14.39 26.86 20.54
C ALA A 558 -14.75 26.40 19.11
N THR A 559 -13.79 25.72 18.44
CA THR A 559 -13.93 25.12 17.10
C THR A 559 -13.99 26.10 15.93
N ASN A 560 -14.78 27.17 16.02
CA ASN A 560 -15.10 28.00 14.84
C ASN A 560 -14.48 29.41 14.87
N PHE A 561 -13.87 29.85 15.99
CA PHE A 561 -13.39 31.23 16.13
C PHE A 561 -11.86 31.32 16.12
N ARG A 562 -11.29 32.33 15.47
CA ARG A 562 -9.85 32.64 15.57
C ARG A 562 -9.67 34.11 15.91
N LEU A 563 -8.73 34.41 16.78
CA LEU A 563 -8.28 35.79 16.97
C LEU A 563 -7.17 36.07 15.97
N PHE A 564 -7.05 37.31 15.51
CA PHE A 564 -5.90 37.72 14.72
C PHE A 564 -5.37 39.09 15.08
N SER A 565 -4.07 39.28 14.82
CA SER A 565 -3.42 40.59 14.82
C SER A 565 -2.83 40.85 13.45
N GLY A 566 -3.04 42.05 12.93
CA GLY A 566 -2.52 42.49 11.65
C GLY A 566 -1.64 43.73 11.75
N TYR A 567 -0.80 43.92 10.73
CA TYR A 567 -0.06 45.15 10.51
C TYR A 567 0.09 45.39 9.01
N GLN A 568 -0.36 46.56 8.55
CA GLN A 568 -0.20 47.04 7.19
C GLN A 568 0.66 48.30 7.16
N PHE A 569 1.64 48.33 6.26
CA PHE A 569 2.50 49.47 6.00
C PHE A 569 2.44 49.83 4.53
N GLU A 570 2.27 51.11 4.22
CA GLU A 570 2.23 51.64 2.87
C GLU A 570 3.16 52.84 2.76
N GLN A 571 3.84 52.96 1.64
CA GLN A 571 4.73 54.08 1.34
C GLN A 571 4.72 54.35 -0.15
N SER A 572 4.54 55.61 -0.54
CA SER A 572 4.56 56.06 -1.93
C SER A 572 5.24 57.41 -2.07
N HIS A 573 5.86 57.67 -3.21
CA HIS A 573 6.38 59.01 -3.56
C HIS A 573 5.45 59.66 -4.57
N PHE A 574 4.81 60.75 -4.13
CA PHE A 574 3.96 61.61 -4.97
C PHE A 574 4.68 62.92 -5.29
N GLU A 575 4.09 63.76 -6.12
CA GLU A 575 4.62 65.11 -6.43
C GLU A 575 4.80 65.97 -5.18
N GLU A 576 3.90 65.83 -4.19
CA GLU A 576 3.95 66.54 -2.91
C GLU A 576 4.95 65.95 -1.91
N GLY A 577 5.68 64.91 -2.31
CA GLY A 577 6.71 64.24 -1.54
C GLY A 577 6.32 62.83 -1.06
N LYS A 578 7.16 62.29 -0.18
CA LYS A 578 7.01 60.93 0.37
C LYS A 578 5.87 60.89 1.38
N LYS A 579 4.90 59.99 1.18
CA LYS A 579 3.82 59.72 2.12
C LYS A 579 3.89 58.27 2.59
N HIS A 580 3.46 58.03 3.83
CA HIS A 580 3.41 56.70 4.41
C HIS A 580 2.21 56.55 5.33
N ALA A 581 1.77 55.30 5.47
CA ALA A 581 0.74 54.88 6.41
C ALA A 581 1.21 53.65 7.19
N SER A 582 0.86 53.59 8.46
CA SER A 582 0.99 52.39 9.28
C SER A 582 -0.36 52.09 9.93
N THR A 583 -0.78 50.83 9.84
CA THR A 583 -2.11 50.39 10.24
C THR A 583 -2.02 49.06 10.98
N PRO A 584 -1.71 49.06 12.29
CA PRO A 584 -1.97 47.90 13.14
C PRO A 584 -3.47 47.61 13.23
N SER A 585 -3.82 46.32 13.25
CA SER A 585 -5.19 45.83 13.39
C SER A 585 -5.29 44.63 14.33
N ILE A 586 -6.47 44.43 14.87
CA ILE A 586 -6.87 43.24 15.62
C ILE A 586 -8.28 42.84 15.20
N GLY A 587 -8.59 41.55 15.27
CA GLY A 587 -9.91 41.09 14.91
C GLY A 587 -10.22 39.66 15.31
N VAL A 588 -11.42 39.25 14.93
CA VAL A 588 -11.96 37.91 15.14
C VAL A 588 -12.46 37.38 13.80
N GLU A 589 -12.09 36.14 13.49
CA GLU A 589 -12.62 35.34 12.39
C GLU A 589 -13.59 34.30 12.97
N TRP A 590 -14.71 34.08 12.30
CA TRP A 590 -15.65 32.98 12.52
C TRP A 590 -15.79 32.18 11.23
N ARG A 591 -15.65 30.86 11.32
CA ARG A 591 -15.69 29.91 10.20
C ARG A 591 -16.53 28.70 10.54
N GLU A 592 -17.58 28.49 9.78
CA GLU A 592 -18.51 27.38 9.94
C GLU A 592 -18.96 26.91 8.56
N ARG A 593 -19.68 25.80 8.50
CA ARG A 593 -20.24 25.29 7.26
C ARG A 593 -20.94 26.38 6.47
N ASP A 594 -20.49 26.57 5.24
CA ASP A 594 -21.03 27.52 4.27
C ASP A 594 -20.82 29.01 4.60
N TYR A 595 -20.11 29.37 5.69
CA TYR A 595 -19.93 30.76 6.12
C TYR A 595 -18.52 31.06 6.63
N GLN A 596 -18.02 32.24 6.26
CA GLN A 596 -16.92 32.89 6.97
C GLN A 596 -17.28 34.34 7.24
N ALA A 597 -16.97 34.84 8.42
CA ALA A 597 -17.06 36.25 8.75
C ALA A 597 -15.82 36.71 9.53
N GLU A 598 -15.37 37.93 9.26
CA GLU A 598 -14.28 38.58 9.96
C GLU A 598 -14.71 39.97 10.41
N MET A 599 -14.38 40.31 11.66
CA MET A 599 -14.54 41.64 12.22
C MET A 599 -13.17 42.18 12.59
N GLU A 600 -12.80 43.34 12.06
CA GLU A 600 -11.50 43.98 12.27
C GLU A 600 -11.67 45.40 12.82
N VAL A 601 -10.86 45.75 13.81
CA VAL A 601 -10.63 47.13 14.24
C VAL A 601 -9.18 47.48 13.95
N ASN A 602 -8.96 48.63 13.32
CA ASN A 602 -7.63 49.08 12.95
C ASN A 602 -7.36 50.53 13.38
N HIS A 603 -6.10 50.82 13.63
CA HIS A 603 -5.64 52.17 13.96
C HIS A 603 -4.71 52.66 12.87
N GLN A 604 -5.09 53.71 12.17
CA GLN A 604 -4.38 54.21 11.00
C GLN A 604 -3.60 55.47 11.35
N GLN A 605 -2.29 55.45 11.11
CA GLN A 605 -1.43 56.62 11.21
C GLN A 605 -0.95 56.98 9.81
N VAL A 606 -1.42 58.11 9.28
CA VAL A 606 -1.13 58.54 7.91
C VAL A 606 -0.61 59.98 7.93
N SER A 607 0.68 60.15 7.63
CA SER A 607 1.33 61.47 7.43
C SER A 607 0.93 62.57 8.45
N GLY A 608 0.79 62.21 9.73
CA GLY A 608 0.48 63.14 10.84
C GLY A 608 -0.98 63.14 11.33
N GLY A 609 -1.90 62.46 10.64
CA GLY A 609 -3.28 62.24 11.08
C GLY A 609 -3.50 60.81 11.61
N THR A 610 -4.49 60.65 12.50
CA THR A 610 -4.86 59.34 13.05
C THR A 610 -6.36 59.07 12.95
N HIS A 611 -6.74 57.88 12.51
CA HIS A 611 -8.14 57.43 12.47
C HIS A 611 -8.26 56.00 13.04
N THR A 612 -9.41 55.67 13.61
CA THR A 612 -9.71 54.30 14.03
C THR A 612 -10.78 53.74 13.09
N GLY A 613 -10.38 52.77 12.28
CA GLY A 613 -11.24 52.13 11.29
C GLY A 613 -11.90 50.87 11.82
N PHE A 614 -12.97 50.48 11.15
CA PHE A 614 -13.74 49.28 11.43
C PHE A 614 -14.06 48.59 10.11
N GLN A 615 -13.92 47.26 10.06
CA GLN A 615 -14.29 46.47 8.90
C GLN A 615 -15.06 45.22 9.34
N LEU A 616 -16.12 44.91 8.61
CA LEU A 616 -16.82 43.62 8.66
C LEU A 616 -16.78 43.04 7.25
N ALA A 617 -16.30 41.81 7.11
CA ALA A 617 -16.23 41.11 5.84
C ALA A 617 -16.68 39.66 6.00
N GLY A 618 -17.15 39.04 4.93
CA GLY A 618 -17.52 37.63 4.97
C GLY A 618 -17.97 37.10 3.63
N TRP A 619 -18.21 35.80 3.60
CA TRP A 619 -18.79 35.13 2.46
C TRP A 619 -19.73 34.01 2.89
N HIS A 620 -20.64 33.66 1.98
CA HIS A 620 -21.58 32.56 2.10
C HIS A 620 -21.58 31.71 0.82
N ASP A 621 -21.42 30.40 0.97
CA ASP A 621 -21.61 29.43 -0.11
C ASP A 621 -23.08 28.99 -0.17
N VAL A 622 -23.78 29.34 -1.25
CA VAL A 622 -25.19 28.95 -1.45
C VAL A 622 -25.28 27.47 -1.85
N ASP A 623 -24.36 27.03 -2.70
CA ASP A 623 -24.20 25.65 -3.14
C ASP A 623 -22.74 25.40 -3.58
N ASP A 624 -22.47 24.31 -4.29
CA ASP A 624 -21.11 23.97 -4.77
C ASP A 624 -20.60 24.93 -5.88
N HIS A 625 -21.49 25.77 -6.43
CA HIS A 625 -21.23 26.62 -7.58
C HIS A 625 -21.26 28.12 -7.26
N TRP A 626 -22.05 28.56 -6.29
CA TRP A 626 -22.29 29.98 -6.02
C TRP A 626 -21.78 30.39 -4.65
N ARG A 627 -20.91 31.41 -4.64
CA ARG A 627 -20.46 32.11 -3.44
C ARG A 627 -20.82 33.59 -3.51
N ILE A 628 -21.36 34.11 -2.42
CA ILE A 628 -21.64 35.53 -2.24
C ILE A 628 -20.63 36.07 -1.24
N THR A 629 -19.95 37.16 -1.59
CA THR A 629 -18.98 37.85 -0.72
C THR A 629 -19.50 39.25 -0.42
N GLY A 630 -19.24 39.74 0.78
CA GLY A 630 -19.66 41.06 1.20
C GLY A 630 -18.68 41.68 2.19
N HIS A 631 -18.50 42.99 2.10
CA HIS A 631 -17.79 43.74 3.14
C HIS A 631 -18.35 45.15 3.30
N VAL A 632 -18.14 45.70 4.49
CA VAL A 632 -18.37 47.11 4.81
C VAL A 632 -17.21 47.60 5.66
N ALA A 633 -16.69 48.78 5.33
CA ALA A 633 -15.60 49.39 6.07
C ALA A 633 -15.87 50.87 6.34
N ARG A 634 -15.59 51.29 7.58
CA ARG A 634 -15.54 52.69 7.98
C ARG A 634 -14.09 53.11 8.14
N PHE A 635 -13.72 54.26 7.59
CA PHE A 635 -12.33 54.67 7.44
C PHE A 635 -11.52 53.56 6.76
N SER A 636 -11.89 53.19 5.54
CA SER A 636 -11.27 52.11 4.79
C SER A 636 -9.76 52.26 4.63
N THR A 637 -9.04 51.16 4.82
CA THR A 637 -7.62 51.04 4.48
C THR A 637 -7.38 50.93 2.97
N GLN A 638 -8.42 50.59 2.19
CA GLN A 638 -8.35 50.50 0.73
C GLN A 638 -8.44 51.87 0.04
N ALA A 639 -8.81 52.92 0.78
CA ALA A 639 -8.81 54.28 0.24
C ALA A 639 -7.38 54.69 -0.21
N PRO A 640 -7.21 55.34 -1.38
CA PRO A 640 -5.89 55.68 -1.90
C PRO A 640 -5.01 56.41 -0.87
N LEU A 641 -3.75 56.00 -0.74
CA LEU A 641 -2.81 56.59 0.22
C LEU A 641 -2.69 58.12 0.04
N ARG A 642 -2.70 58.60 -1.22
CA ARG A 642 -2.67 60.03 -1.53
C ARG A 642 -3.91 60.77 -1.00
N ALA A 643 -5.09 60.15 -1.02
CA ALA A 643 -6.32 60.73 -0.46
C ALA A 643 -6.23 60.82 1.07
N ARG A 644 -5.85 59.72 1.74
CA ARG A 644 -5.70 59.63 3.20
C ARG A 644 -4.64 60.60 3.72
N ALA A 645 -3.52 60.76 2.98
CA ALA A 645 -2.45 61.70 3.30
C ALA A 645 -2.85 63.17 3.14
N ASN A 646 -3.95 63.46 2.44
CA ASN A 646 -4.56 64.79 2.29
C ASN A 646 -5.83 64.95 3.14
N HIS A 647 -5.93 64.21 4.25
CA HIS A 647 -7.05 64.27 5.21
C HIS A 647 -8.42 63.91 4.62
N VAL A 648 -8.45 63.14 3.53
CA VAL A 648 -9.68 62.57 2.97
C VAL A 648 -9.85 61.14 3.47
N THR A 649 -10.93 60.87 4.19
CA THR A 649 -11.30 59.52 4.62
C THR A 649 -12.31 58.91 3.67
N ALA A 650 -12.41 57.58 3.64
CA ALA A 650 -13.44 56.91 2.85
C ALA A 650 -14.14 55.83 3.66
N ASP A 651 -15.44 55.67 3.42
CA ASP A 651 -16.23 54.53 3.87
C ASP A 651 -16.62 53.73 2.62
N ASP A 652 -16.43 52.42 2.64
CA ASP A 652 -16.75 51.56 1.51
C ASP A 652 -17.68 50.42 1.90
N ALA A 653 -18.35 49.90 0.87
CA ALA A 653 -19.02 48.63 0.92
C ALA A 653 -18.72 47.88 -0.38
N GLY A 654 -18.73 46.56 -0.32
CA GLY A 654 -18.58 45.74 -1.52
C GLY A 654 -19.47 44.51 -1.48
N LEU A 655 -19.94 44.14 -2.67
CA LEU A 655 -20.69 42.92 -2.93
C LEU A 655 -20.00 42.17 -4.06
N GLY A 656 -19.73 40.89 -3.88
CA GLY A 656 -19.19 40.03 -4.91
C GLY A 656 -20.01 38.76 -5.08
N LEU A 657 -20.04 38.28 -6.31
CA LEU A 657 -20.70 37.05 -6.73
C LEU A 657 -19.68 36.21 -7.50
N GLU A 658 -19.41 35.01 -7.00
CA GLU A 658 -18.55 34.04 -7.66
C GLU A 658 -19.41 32.86 -8.11
N TRP A 659 -19.28 32.53 -9.39
CA TRP A 659 -19.83 31.30 -9.98
C TRP A 659 -18.69 30.40 -10.42
N ARG A 660 -18.67 29.17 -9.94
CA ARG A 660 -17.71 28.14 -10.29
C ARG A 660 -18.46 26.92 -10.82
N GLN A 661 -18.14 26.49 -12.04
CA GLN A 661 -18.69 25.22 -12.55
C GLN A 661 -17.91 24.02 -12.00
N ASN A 662 -16.58 24.15 -11.95
CA ASN A 662 -15.59 23.16 -11.46
C ASN A 662 -14.18 23.77 -11.57
N GLU A 663 -13.12 22.97 -11.43
CA GLU A 663 -11.71 23.40 -11.49
C GLU A 663 -11.30 24.13 -12.78
N ARG A 664 -12.09 24.01 -13.85
CA ARG A 664 -11.78 24.56 -15.18
C ARG A 664 -12.45 25.88 -15.47
N ARG A 665 -13.51 26.23 -14.75
CA ARG A 665 -14.36 27.37 -15.09
C ARG A 665 -14.88 28.08 -13.86
N GLU A 666 -14.48 29.34 -13.73
CA GLU A 666 -14.98 30.24 -12.69
C GLU A 666 -15.12 31.66 -13.22
N TYR A 667 -16.09 32.39 -12.67
CA TYR A 667 -16.35 33.79 -12.99
C TYR A 667 -16.66 34.52 -11.69
N HIS A 668 -16.03 35.68 -11.53
CA HIS A 668 -16.20 36.52 -10.35
C HIS A 668 -16.62 37.91 -10.81
N PHE A 669 -17.73 38.39 -10.25
CA PHE A 669 -18.20 39.76 -10.39
C PHE A 669 -18.13 40.45 -9.03
N SER A 670 -17.64 41.68 -8.99
CA SER A 670 -17.69 42.52 -7.78
C SER A 670 -18.12 43.95 -8.09
N LEU A 671 -18.76 44.57 -7.10
CA LEU A 671 -19.23 45.95 -7.11
C LEU A 671 -18.84 46.60 -5.78
N ASN A 672 -18.09 47.69 -5.83
CA ASN A 672 -17.51 48.37 -4.66
C ASN A 672 -17.85 49.86 -4.68
N PRO A 673 -18.99 50.28 -4.10
CA PRO A 673 -19.26 51.68 -3.79
C PRO A 673 -18.38 52.21 -2.64
N THR A 674 -17.83 53.41 -2.82
CA THR A 674 -17.02 54.12 -1.83
C THR A 674 -17.49 55.57 -1.71
N HIS A 675 -17.69 56.03 -0.48
CA HIS A 675 -18.01 57.41 -0.14
C HIS A 675 -16.79 58.08 0.49
N PHE A 676 -16.30 59.15 -0.12
CA PHE A 676 -15.17 59.93 0.38
C PHE A 676 -15.66 61.17 1.14
N SER A 677 -14.92 61.57 2.18
CA SER A 677 -15.25 62.73 3.02
C SER A 677 -15.16 64.08 2.29
N ASP A 678 -14.51 64.11 1.13
CA ASP A 678 -14.48 65.27 0.23
C ASP A 678 -15.72 65.34 -0.70
N GLY A 679 -16.69 64.46 -0.51
CA GLY A 679 -17.94 64.40 -1.27
C GLY A 679 -17.85 63.65 -2.61
N ASN A 680 -16.72 62.99 -2.92
CA ASN A 680 -16.65 62.07 -4.04
C ASN A 680 -17.37 60.75 -3.71
N HIS A 681 -18.16 60.26 -4.65
CA HIS A 681 -18.78 58.94 -4.61
C HIS A 681 -18.20 58.15 -5.77
N ARG A 682 -17.49 57.07 -5.44
CA ARG A 682 -16.91 56.16 -6.41
C ARG A 682 -17.71 54.87 -6.43
N ILE A 683 -17.95 54.33 -7.62
CA ILE A 683 -18.46 52.97 -7.80
C ILE A 683 -17.46 52.26 -8.71
N GLU A 684 -16.88 51.18 -8.22
CA GLU A 684 -16.01 50.30 -9.01
C GLU A 684 -16.72 48.99 -9.28
N TYR A 685 -16.54 48.44 -10.48
CA TYR A 685 -17.02 47.11 -10.83
C TYR A 685 -15.91 46.32 -11.52
N GLN A 686 -15.89 45.01 -11.27
CA GLN A 686 -14.94 44.09 -11.90
C GLN A 686 -15.65 42.79 -12.26
N LEU A 687 -15.37 42.26 -13.45
CA LEU A 687 -15.72 40.93 -13.90
C LEU A 687 -14.44 40.24 -14.34
N SER A 688 -14.06 39.16 -13.68
CA SER A 688 -12.94 38.31 -14.07
C SER A 688 -13.40 36.87 -14.27
N GLY A 689 -12.69 36.12 -15.11
CA GLY A 689 -12.97 34.70 -15.28
C GLY A 689 -11.72 33.86 -15.50
N LYS A 690 -11.92 32.54 -15.43
CA LYS A 690 -10.97 31.50 -15.79
C LYS A 690 -11.67 30.46 -16.64
N GLU A 691 -11.08 30.11 -17.78
CA GLU A 691 -11.55 29.08 -18.69
C GLU A 691 -10.37 28.19 -19.11
N ARG A 692 -10.34 26.93 -18.66
CA ARG A 692 -9.25 26.01 -19.00
C ARG A 692 -9.32 25.53 -20.44
N LEU A 693 -8.39 26.02 -21.26
CA LEU A 693 -8.27 25.71 -22.67
C LEU A 693 -7.54 24.39 -22.92
N TRP A 694 -6.47 24.12 -22.17
CA TRP A 694 -5.63 22.94 -22.37
C TRP A 694 -5.08 22.39 -21.06
N THR A 695 -4.83 21.08 -21.03
CA THR A 695 -4.40 20.35 -19.85
C THR A 695 -3.48 19.20 -20.24
N ALA A 696 -2.38 19.08 -19.50
CA ALA A 696 -1.44 17.97 -19.52
C ALA A 696 -0.92 17.73 -18.09
N PRO A 697 -0.24 16.61 -17.81
CA PRO A 697 0.10 16.21 -16.43
C PRO A 697 0.87 17.25 -15.60
N ARG A 698 1.57 18.19 -16.25
CA ARG A 698 2.33 19.25 -15.57
C ARG A 698 2.09 20.64 -16.13
N VAL A 699 1.19 20.80 -17.09
CA VAL A 699 0.99 22.08 -17.78
C VAL A 699 -0.50 22.31 -17.99
N VAL A 700 -0.95 23.51 -17.63
CA VAL A 700 -2.30 23.98 -17.94
C VAL A 700 -2.23 25.35 -18.62
N ILE A 701 -3.16 25.58 -19.53
CA ILE A 701 -3.35 26.88 -20.19
C ILE A 701 -4.77 27.32 -19.93
N ASP A 702 -4.91 28.45 -19.27
CA ASP A 702 -6.18 29.05 -18.91
C ASP A 702 -6.36 30.39 -19.65
N PHE A 703 -7.56 30.63 -20.18
CA PHE A 703 -7.99 31.94 -20.65
C PHE A 703 -8.57 32.72 -19.46
N THR A 704 -8.03 33.90 -19.21
CA THR A 704 -8.35 34.71 -18.03
C THR A 704 -8.82 36.10 -18.47
N PRO A 705 -10.10 36.26 -18.86
CA PRO A 705 -10.64 37.57 -19.21
C PRO A 705 -10.84 38.42 -17.96
N ALA A 706 -10.51 39.71 -18.08
CA ALA A 706 -10.78 40.71 -17.05
C ALA A 706 -11.45 41.95 -17.66
N LEU A 707 -12.54 42.41 -17.03
CA LEU A 707 -13.22 43.66 -17.32
C LEU A 707 -13.33 44.43 -16.00
N SER A 708 -12.94 45.69 -15.99
CA SER A 708 -13.05 46.54 -14.80
C SER A 708 -13.38 47.96 -15.20
N GLY A 709 -14.01 48.71 -14.32
CA GLY A 709 -14.28 50.12 -14.54
C GLY A 709 -14.71 50.81 -13.28
N SER A 710 -14.64 52.13 -13.30
CA SER A 710 -15.05 52.98 -12.20
C SER A 710 -15.89 54.15 -12.68
N GLN A 711 -16.69 54.70 -11.78
CA GLN A 711 -17.41 55.95 -11.97
C GLN A 711 -17.24 56.81 -10.72
N ASN A 712 -16.79 58.06 -10.90
CA ASN A 712 -16.59 59.01 -9.80
C ASN A 712 -17.50 60.23 -9.97
N SER A 713 -18.06 60.73 -8.86
CA SER A 713 -18.89 61.93 -8.87
C SER A 713 -18.08 63.23 -8.89
N ARG A 714 -16.77 63.18 -8.58
CA ARG A 714 -15.84 64.32 -8.60
C ARG A 714 -14.50 63.95 -9.25
N GLN A 715 -13.90 64.88 -10.00
CA GLN A 715 -12.60 64.70 -10.67
C GLN A 715 -11.49 65.60 -10.12
N ASN A 716 -11.83 66.77 -9.59
CA ASN A 716 -10.88 67.74 -9.04
C ASN A 716 -10.59 67.43 -7.56
N VAL A 717 -10.02 66.26 -7.30
CA VAL A 717 -9.65 65.78 -5.96
C VAL A 717 -8.16 65.47 -5.92
N ALA A 718 -7.61 65.26 -4.71
CA ALA A 718 -6.16 65.10 -4.52
C ALA A 718 -5.60 63.71 -4.91
N TYR A 719 -6.38 62.89 -5.63
CA TYR A 719 -6.04 61.51 -5.98
C TYR A 719 -6.63 61.16 -7.35
N TYR A 720 -6.20 60.02 -7.92
CA TYR A 720 -6.69 59.56 -9.21
C TYR A 720 -8.20 59.26 -9.16
N SER A 721 -9.00 60.05 -9.89
CA SER A 721 -10.47 60.02 -9.84
C SER A 721 -11.09 60.35 -11.22
N PRO A 722 -10.99 59.45 -12.21
CA PRO A 722 -11.60 59.65 -13.52
C PRO A 722 -13.14 59.67 -13.41
N LYS A 723 -13.83 60.51 -14.19
CA LYS A 723 -15.32 60.55 -14.15
C LYS A 723 -15.92 59.19 -14.45
N ASN A 724 -15.41 58.53 -15.48
CA ASN A 724 -15.59 57.11 -15.71
C ASN A 724 -14.42 56.53 -16.50
N ASP A 725 -14.16 55.25 -16.29
CA ASP A 725 -13.19 54.47 -17.04
C ASP A 725 -13.66 53.02 -17.23
N LEU A 726 -13.11 52.36 -18.24
CA LEU A 726 -13.36 50.96 -18.58
C LEU A 726 -12.09 50.33 -19.13
N SER A 727 -11.70 49.20 -18.55
CA SER A 727 -10.60 48.36 -18.96
C SER A 727 -11.12 46.98 -19.34
N VAL A 728 -10.71 46.47 -20.50
CA VAL A 728 -11.03 45.12 -20.97
C VAL A 728 -9.74 44.43 -21.41
N ILE A 729 -9.32 43.42 -20.65
CA ILE A 729 -8.04 42.72 -20.81
C ILE A 729 -8.30 41.22 -20.92
N PRO A 730 -8.40 40.67 -22.14
CA PRO A 730 -8.25 39.24 -22.34
C PRO A 730 -6.79 38.84 -22.07
N ALA A 731 -6.60 37.74 -21.35
CA ALA A 731 -5.27 37.20 -21.08
C ALA A 731 -5.21 35.68 -21.20
N LEU A 732 -4.00 35.16 -21.42
CA LEU A 732 -3.68 33.74 -21.37
C LEU A 732 -2.67 33.50 -20.26
N THR A 733 -2.92 32.51 -19.43
CA THR A 733 -2.05 32.11 -18.33
C THR A 733 -1.57 30.68 -18.53
N LEU A 734 -0.25 30.52 -18.65
CA LEU A 734 0.45 29.24 -18.70
C LEU A 734 0.97 28.91 -17.30
N THR A 735 0.50 27.81 -16.72
CA THR A 735 1.05 27.28 -15.46
C THR A 735 1.82 26.00 -15.74
N HIS A 736 3.08 25.94 -15.30
CA HIS A 736 3.93 24.76 -15.41
C HIS A 736 4.38 24.29 -14.03
N GLN A 737 4.06 23.04 -13.68
CA GLN A 737 4.55 22.36 -12.48
C GLN A 737 5.95 21.81 -12.76
N ILE A 738 6.97 22.53 -12.31
CA ILE A 738 8.38 22.19 -12.49
C ILE A 738 8.71 20.87 -11.79
N SER A 739 8.29 20.75 -10.54
CA SER A 739 8.49 19.54 -9.74
C SER A 739 7.33 19.32 -8.77
N ARG A 740 7.08 18.03 -8.49
CA ARG A 740 6.16 17.59 -7.45
C ARG A 740 6.74 16.36 -6.78
N HIS A 741 6.79 16.41 -5.46
CA HIS A 741 7.09 15.26 -4.62
C HIS A 741 6.14 15.29 -3.42
N TYR A 742 5.04 14.54 -3.55
CA TYR A 742 3.92 14.56 -2.60
C TYR A 742 3.44 16.00 -2.33
N ALA A 743 3.50 16.45 -1.08
CA ALA A 743 3.07 17.78 -0.63
C ALA A 743 4.11 18.89 -0.88
N ARG A 744 5.17 18.62 -1.65
CA ARG A 744 6.13 19.63 -2.09
C ARG A 744 5.94 19.89 -3.57
N VAL A 745 5.52 21.10 -3.92
CA VAL A 745 5.18 21.48 -5.29
C VAL A 745 5.89 22.78 -5.64
N TRP A 746 6.50 22.83 -6.81
CA TRP A 746 7.05 24.05 -7.38
C TRP A 746 6.42 24.33 -8.74
N ARG A 747 5.79 25.50 -8.86
CA ARG A 747 5.13 25.98 -10.06
C ARG A 747 5.79 27.26 -10.56
N GLN A 748 5.71 27.46 -11.87
CA GLN A 748 5.93 28.75 -12.50
C GLN A 748 4.70 29.14 -13.32
N GLN A 749 4.40 30.42 -13.38
CA GLN A 749 3.26 30.97 -14.08
C GLN A 749 3.71 32.11 -14.98
N LEU A 750 3.23 32.12 -16.22
CA LEU A 750 3.40 33.21 -17.18
C LEU A 750 2.02 33.65 -17.65
N SER A 751 1.67 34.91 -17.43
CA SER A 751 0.42 35.49 -17.94
C SER A 751 0.72 36.61 -18.93
N LEU A 752 0.01 36.60 -20.06
CA LEU A 752 0.13 37.57 -21.13
C LEU A 752 -1.28 38.11 -21.45
N GLY A 753 -1.49 39.40 -21.24
CA GLY A 753 -2.75 40.10 -21.49
C GLY A 753 -2.56 41.33 -22.37
N SER A 754 -3.49 41.57 -23.29
CA SER A 754 -3.51 42.76 -24.12
C SER A 754 -4.94 43.15 -24.45
N GLY A 755 -5.25 44.42 -24.28
CA GLY A 755 -6.63 44.89 -24.26
C GLY A 755 -6.77 46.38 -24.52
N ILE A 756 -7.90 46.93 -24.09
CA ILE A 756 -8.24 48.35 -24.26
C ILE A 756 -8.52 49.01 -22.91
N TYR A 757 -8.18 50.29 -22.83
CA TYR A 757 -8.55 51.18 -21.72
C TYR A 757 -9.19 52.44 -22.30
N GLN A 758 -10.36 52.80 -21.76
CA GLN A 758 -11.12 53.97 -22.15
C GLN A 758 -11.42 54.80 -20.91
N GLN A 759 -11.12 56.11 -20.97
CA GLN A 759 -11.39 57.06 -19.90
C GLN A 759 -12.17 58.26 -20.43
N HIS A 760 -13.10 58.79 -19.64
CA HIS A 760 -13.87 59.97 -20.03
C HIS A 760 -12.98 61.15 -20.45
N GLY A 761 -13.27 61.74 -21.61
CA GLY A 761 -12.53 62.90 -22.12
C GLY A 761 -11.14 62.58 -22.68
N GLN A 762 -10.74 61.30 -22.70
CA GLN A 762 -9.48 60.82 -23.27
C GLN A 762 -9.74 59.89 -24.46
N ALA A 763 -8.72 59.70 -25.31
CA ALA A 763 -8.78 58.71 -26.37
C ALA A 763 -8.66 57.29 -25.80
N THR A 764 -9.40 56.33 -26.37
CA THR A 764 -9.21 54.90 -26.06
C THR A 764 -7.79 54.51 -26.44
N GLY A 765 -7.07 53.88 -25.51
CA GLY A 765 -5.72 53.39 -25.74
C GLY A 765 -5.60 51.89 -25.47
N SER A 766 -4.47 51.31 -25.87
CA SER A 766 -4.19 49.91 -25.61
C SER A 766 -3.64 49.73 -24.19
N THR A 767 -3.95 48.60 -23.58
CA THR A 767 -3.32 48.17 -22.32
C THR A 767 -2.64 46.82 -22.54
N THR A 768 -1.51 46.60 -21.89
CA THR A 768 -0.75 45.34 -21.97
C THR A 768 -0.25 44.97 -20.59
N GLN A 769 -0.37 43.70 -20.24
CA GLN A 769 0.06 43.15 -18.96
C GLN A 769 0.85 41.87 -19.19
N ILE A 770 2.01 41.78 -18.57
CA ILE A 770 2.85 40.58 -18.57
C ILE A 770 3.18 40.28 -17.12
N SER A 771 2.97 39.04 -16.69
CA SER A 771 3.43 38.60 -15.37
C SER A 771 4.15 37.27 -15.45
N TYR A 772 5.20 37.14 -14.65
CA TYR A 772 5.95 35.92 -14.49
C TYR A 772 6.25 35.68 -13.02
N GLY A 773 5.91 34.50 -12.51
CA GLY A 773 6.09 34.20 -11.09
C GLY A 773 6.37 32.74 -10.80
N HIS A 774 6.85 32.50 -9.59
CA HIS A 774 7.07 31.18 -9.01
C HIS A 774 6.25 31.03 -7.73
N GLU A 775 5.70 29.84 -7.54
CA GLU A 775 5.00 29.44 -6.32
C GLU A 775 5.60 28.13 -5.81
N ILE A 776 5.95 28.10 -4.53
CA ILE A 776 6.52 26.95 -3.85
C ILE A 776 5.63 26.61 -2.66
N GLU A 777 5.09 25.40 -2.67
CA GLU A 777 4.35 24.80 -1.56
C GLU A 777 5.23 23.74 -0.89
N TRP A 778 5.39 23.83 0.43
CA TRP A 778 6.18 22.90 1.23
C TRP A 778 5.33 22.27 2.33
N ASN A 779 5.04 20.99 2.18
CA ASN A 779 4.31 20.16 3.14
C ASN A 779 2.95 20.75 3.56
N ARG A 780 2.26 21.50 2.67
CA ARG A 780 1.00 22.23 2.94
C ARG A 780 1.05 23.26 4.09
N ARG A 781 2.21 23.47 4.71
CA ARG A 781 2.43 24.38 5.85
C ARG A 781 3.07 25.69 5.46
N LEU A 782 3.92 25.69 4.43
CA LEU A 782 4.54 26.90 3.91
C LEU A 782 4.20 27.03 2.43
N THR A 783 3.54 28.11 2.06
CA THR A 783 3.37 28.53 0.67
C THR A 783 4.10 29.85 0.49
N THR A 784 4.92 29.95 -0.55
CA THR A 784 5.64 31.17 -0.89
C THR A 784 5.50 31.46 -2.38
N GLY A 785 5.26 32.72 -2.72
CA GLY A 785 5.10 33.20 -4.08
C GLY A 785 6.03 34.40 -4.34
N LEU A 786 6.58 34.47 -5.55
CA LEU A 786 7.25 35.66 -6.07
C LEU A 786 6.80 35.88 -7.50
N THR A 787 6.15 37.01 -7.78
CA THR A 787 5.65 37.36 -9.11
C THR A 787 6.15 38.74 -9.53
N LEU A 788 6.75 38.82 -10.70
CA LEU A 788 7.07 40.08 -11.38
C LEU A 788 5.92 40.42 -12.33
N ARG A 789 5.42 41.65 -12.27
CA ARG A 789 4.39 42.16 -13.19
C ARG A 789 4.89 43.41 -13.89
N TRP A 790 4.81 43.39 -15.21
CA TRP A 790 4.98 44.55 -16.06
C TRP A 790 3.64 44.92 -16.68
N GLY A 791 3.27 46.19 -16.60
CA GLY A 791 2.04 46.71 -17.18
C GLY A 791 2.28 48.00 -17.93
N ARG A 792 1.55 48.20 -19.03
CA ARG A 792 1.53 49.45 -19.79
C ARG A 792 0.09 49.85 -20.08
N GLN A 793 -0.33 51.02 -19.63
CA GLN A 793 -1.69 51.52 -19.86
C GLN A 793 -1.76 53.06 -19.87
N PRO A 794 -2.73 53.69 -20.54
CA PRO A 794 -2.82 55.12 -20.68
C PRO A 794 -3.70 55.75 -19.59
N TRP A 795 -3.10 56.22 -18.50
CA TRP A 795 -3.80 56.97 -17.46
C TRP A 795 -3.85 58.46 -17.81
N ASP A 796 -5.00 59.10 -17.67
CA ASP A 796 -5.20 60.51 -18.07
C ASP A 796 -4.75 60.81 -19.51
N GLY A 797 -4.81 59.80 -20.39
CA GLY A 797 -4.38 59.89 -21.79
C GLY A 797 -2.89 59.69 -22.03
N GLN A 798 -2.06 59.51 -20.98
CA GLN A 798 -0.62 59.28 -21.09
C GLN A 798 -0.24 57.86 -20.71
N TYR A 799 0.62 57.22 -21.52
CA TYR A 799 1.08 55.87 -21.25
C TYR A 799 2.01 55.81 -20.03
N GLU A 800 1.59 55.03 -19.05
CA GLU A 800 2.39 54.69 -17.89
C GLU A 800 2.85 53.24 -17.98
N ASN A 801 4.12 53.02 -17.64
CA ASN A 801 4.75 51.72 -17.53
C ASN A 801 5.03 51.44 -16.06
N THR A 802 4.54 50.30 -15.59
CA THR A 802 4.75 49.83 -14.23
C THR A 802 5.52 48.51 -14.25
N LEU A 803 6.50 48.38 -13.37
CA LEU A 803 7.16 47.13 -13.06
C LEU A 803 7.07 46.93 -11.54
N SER A 804 6.43 45.85 -11.10
CA SER A 804 6.25 45.53 -9.70
C SER A 804 6.69 44.11 -9.39
N ALA A 805 7.11 43.88 -8.14
CA ALA A 805 7.35 42.57 -7.56
C ALA A 805 6.35 42.36 -6.42
N GLN A 806 5.64 41.24 -6.46
CA GLN A 806 4.78 40.75 -5.40
C GLN A 806 5.42 39.52 -4.76
N LEU A 807 5.56 39.52 -3.45
CA LEU A 807 5.98 38.38 -2.66
C LEU A 807 4.88 38.05 -1.64
N ASP A 808 4.43 36.81 -1.62
CA ASP A 808 3.42 36.34 -0.69
C ASP A 808 3.96 35.12 0.07
N MET A 809 3.61 35.01 1.36
CA MET A 809 3.97 33.89 2.20
C MET A 809 2.82 33.55 3.14
N THR A 810 2.46 32.27 3.21
CA THR A 810 1.58 31.72 4.25
C THR A 810 2.34 30.62 4.98
N LEU A 811 2.50 30.76 6.30
CA LEU A 811 3.16 29.79 7.17
C LEU A 811 2.19 29.30 8.24
N ARG A 812 2.04 27.99 8.38
CA ARG A 812 1.23 27.31 9.38
C ARG A 812 2.10 26.43 10.27
N PHE A 813 2.13 26.71 11.57
CA PHE A 813 3.06 26.08 12.51
C PHE A 813 2.38 25.56 13.77
#